data_AF-A0A8J7L9V0-F1
#
_entry.id   AF-A0A8J7L9V0-F1
#
_cell.length_a   1.000
_cell.length_b   1.000
_cell.length_c   1.000
_cell.angle_alpha   90.00
_cell.angle_beta   90.00
_cell.angle_gamma   90.00
#
_symmetry.space_group_name_H-M   'P 1'
#
loop_
_entity.id
_entity.type
_entity.pdbx_description
1 polymer ?
#
loop_
_entity_poly.entity_id
_entity_poly.type
_entity_poly.pdbx_seq_one_letter_code
_entity_poly.pdbx_strand_id
1 'polypeptide(L)'
;MNPELRQSIGQACKQRAEQIFREEQMMQKTLKVIERALLPDGDYVSPGFEIIQPDKYFPNMIVGDTKTCRWSYLRREISHNWYVDKRQSSIGFLSRDEAHILYNTALKFKGKKALEIGCWLGWSACHIALAAVELDVIDPLLAKEDIYESVSSSLRSAGILDSVNLVAGYSPQKVDELAKQLQRKWSLIFIDGDHEAPGPLNDAIICEQLAEADALIVFHDLNSPDVAQGLDYLRQKGWNTMVYQTMQIMGVAWRGNVEPVQHQPDPKVNWNLPKHLHTYYISGLSTVSPQEEFEEILNAVRPYTLLSEKRLFSLYSLAKKVCLEDIPGNFVECGSYKGGAAALLATVIKRYSLRPRLLYACDTFEGMPEPSEFDRHKGVEANLTGFGVGTLKAPISENLNLICQLLNVQEIVVPVKGLFAETLPQYKLEINQIALLHADGDWYESTMDIFNNLYESVVPNGIVQIDDYGHWEGCRKAVHEFEKLKGERFILHDIDYTGVWFQKLVTLKQISPIIIVDGVFFQLYQTGIARVWKSLLEEWNNNGFAKHIVVLDRAGTAPKIPGIRYRAVPAYDYNNTDADREMLQQACDEEGADLFISSYYTTPITTPSVFMAHDMIPELLGWNLENPMWREKHYGIQHASAYIAVSENTANDLVKCFPEIPLDSVIVAKNGVNHQIFSPVTQQKINAFKIKYGVIKPYFLLVGAGTGYKNSILFFKAFSQLINSYGFDVVLTGSGGLLAPEFRTYTSGSIVHTMQLSDEELAIAYSGALALVYPSKYEGFGMPIVEAMACGCPVITCPNASIPEVAGEAAIYVNDDDVDGLANALCDVQKPGVRQTLIAAGLAQVKKFSWSEMAEIVSSALVDATLLNLNLKEINFIIFPDWSQTEETISLELQAVIKAVATHIDSEKITLLINNSDIADEDAELLLSSVAMNLLMEEDLDISEGLEISLVGNLSETQWSALLPRIHARIILEHENQDAIIQAKADTLTYYELESLNPVKNEQFFFA
;
A
#
# COMPACT_ATOMS: atom_id res chain seq x y z
N MET A 1 38.16 -36.31 21.82
CA MET A 1 37.34 -35.14 21.43
C MET A 1 37.90 -33.92 22.15
N ASN A 2 38.35 -32.91 21.41
CA ASN A 2 38.96 -31.69 21.94
C ASN A 2 37.96 -30.94 22.85
N PRO A 3 38.31 -30.57 24.11
CA PRO A 3 37.46 -29.78 25.00
C PRO A 3 36.94 -28.47 24.38
N GLU A 4 37.77 -27.80 23.57
CA GLU A 4 37.41 -26.56 22.88
C GLU A 4 36.32 -26.79 21.83
N LEU A 5 36.37 -27.92 21.12
CA LEU A 5 35.36 -28.31 20.15
C LEU A 5 34.01 -28.62 20.84
N ARG A 6 34.04 -29.18 22.06
CA ARG A 6 32.83 -29.43 22.86
C ARG A 6 32.19 -28.13 23.34
N GLN A 7 33.01 -27.15 23.73
CA GLN A 7 32.53 -25.83 24.17
C GLN A 7 31.96 -25.03 23.00
N SER A 8 32.64 -25.06 21.84
CA SER A 8 32.17 -24.46 20.58
C SER A 8 30.82 -25.04 20.14
N ILE A 9 30.67 -26.37 20.13
CA ILE A 9 29.41 -27.01 19.77
C ILE A 9 28.32 -26.70 20.81
N GLY A 10 28.65 -26.66 22.10
CA GLY A 10 27.71 -26.28 23.17
C GLY A 10 27.21 -24.85 23.04
N GLN A 11 28.08 -23.89 22.70
CA GLN A 11 27.70 -22.49 22.44
C GLN A 11 26.86 -22.36 21.17
N ALA A 12 27.21 -23.05 20.08
CA ALA A 12 26.44 -23.04 18.84
C ALA A 12 25.04 -23.65 19.03
N CYS A 13 24.92 -24.74 19.80
CA CYS A 13 23.62 -25.32 20.14
C CYS A 13 22.79 -24.41 21.06
N LYS A 14 23.43 -23.70 22.00
CA LYS A 14 22.75 -22.72 22.86
C LYS A 14 22.23 -21.52 22.06
N GLN A 15 23.06 -20.94 21.18
CA GLN A 15 22.65 -19.85 20.29
C GLN A 15 21.52 -20.28 19.36
N ARG A 16 21.60 -21.50 18.79
CA ARG A 16 20.54 -22.04 17.94
C ARG A 16 19.24 -22.31 18.70
N ALA A 17 19.31 -22.75 19.95
CA ALA A 17 18.13 -22.91 20.80
C ALA A 17 17.52 -21.56 21.21
N GLU A 18 18.34 -20.56 21.54
CA GLU A 18 17.90 -19.19 21.82
C GLU A 18 17.31 -18.50 20.59
N GLN A 19 17.78 -18.85 19.40
CA GLN A 19 17.23 -18.37 18.13
C GLN A 19 15.89 -19.04 17.81
N ILE A 20 15.79 -20.37 17.92
CA ILE A 20 14.52 -21.11 17.73
C ILE A 20 13.46 -20.64 18.73
N PHE A 21 13.83 -20.39 19.99
CA PHE A 21 12.92 -19.88 21.01
C PHE A 21 12.46 -18.44 20.70
N ARG A 22 13.36 -17.59 20.18
CA ARG A 22 12.99 -16.25 19.69
C ARG A 22 12.08 -16.32 18.47
N GLU A 23 12.35 -17.21 17.52
CA GLU A 23 11.53 -17.44 16.33
C GLU A 23 10.14 -17.97 16.70
N GLU A 24 10.03 -18.90 17.65
CA GLU A 24 8.74 -19.39 18.18
C GLU A 24 7.95 -18.28 18.90
N GLN A 25 8.61 -17.47 19.74
CA GLN A 25 7.94 -16.35 20.39
C GLN A 25 7.53 -15.26 19.40
N MET A 26 8.36 -14.99 18.39
CA MET A 26 8.05 -14.04 17.33
C MET A 26 6.88 -14.56 16.50
N MET A 27 6.85 -15.84 16.14
CA MET A 27 5.76 -16.49 15.42
C MET A 27 4.44 -16.46 16.21
N GLN A 28 4.48 -16.73 17.52
CA GLN A 28 3.29 -16.63 18.39
C GLN A 28 2.80 -15.17 18.53
N LYS A 29 3.72 -14.20 18.60
CA LYS A 29 3.37 -12.77 18.59
C LYS A 29 2.80 -12.33 17.24
N THR A 30 3.37 -12.80 16.13
CA THR A 30 2.90 -12.56 14.76
C THR A 30 1.52 -13.18 14.54
N LEU A 31 1.27 -14.40 15.03
CA LEU A 31 -0.05 -15.03 14.99
C LEU A 31 -1.10 -14.19 15.74
N LYS A 32 -0.79 -13.70 16.95
CA LYS A 32 -1.69 -12.81 17.71
C LYS A 32 -1.94 -11.46 17.01
N VAL A 33 -0.98 -10.95 16.25
CA VAL A 33 -1.14 -9.73 15.43
C VAL A 33 -2.01 -10.01 14.22
N ILE A 34 -1.77 -11.13 13.53
CA ILE A 34 -2.57 -11.57 12.38
C ILE A 34 -4.01 -11.81 12.81
N GLU A 35 -4.26 -12.52 13.91
CA GLU A 35 -5.60 -12.80 14.42
C GLU A 35 -6.39 -11.53 14.77
N ARG A 36 -5.71 -10.48 15.25
CA ARG A 36 -6.34 -9.16 15.46
C ARG A 36 -6.57 -8.40 14.17
N ALA A 37 -5.63 -8.43 13.23
CA ALA A 37 -5.78 -7.81 11.92
C ALA A 37 -6.87 -8.49 11.07
N LEU A 38 -7.24 -9.74 11.40
CA LEU A 38 -8.31 -10.50 10.76
C LEU A 38 -9.68 -10.34 11.43
N LEU A 39 -9.81 -9.53 12.49
CA LEU A 39 -11.15 -9.22 13.03
C LEU A 39 -11.93 -8.41 12.00
N PRO A 40 -13.22 -8.73 11.76
CA PRO A 40 -14.07 -7.92 10.90
C PRO A 40 -14.10 -6.45 11.34
N ASP A 41 -14.20 -5.52 10.38
CA ASP A 41 -14.38 -4.10 10.69
C ASP A 41 -15.61 -3.90 11.59
N GLY A 42 -15.45 -3.09 12.64
CA GLY A 42 -16.47 -2.89 13.68
C GLY A 42 -16.43 -3.91 14.83
N ASP A 43 -15.59 -4.95 14.78
CA ASP A 43 -15.32 -5.81 15.94
C ASP A 43 -14.16 -5.26 16.78
N TYR A 44 -14.29 -5.37 18.10
CA TYR A 44 -13.25 -5.05 19.06
C TYR A 44 -13.04 -6.20 20.05
N VAL A 45 -11.79 -6.41 20.46
CA VAL A 45 -11.43 -7.29 21.57
C VAL A 45 -10.31 -6.61 22.36
N SER A 46 -10.50 -6.47 23.67
CA SER A 46 -9.53 -5.84 24.58
C SER A 46 -8.10 -6.38 24.39
N PRO A 47 -7.08 -5.49 24.32
CA PRO A 47 -5.69 -5.89 24.34
C PRO A 47 -5.37 -6.83 25.52
N GLY A 48 -4.64 -7.91 25.21
CA GLY A 48 -4.20 -8.92 26.17
C GLY A 48 -5.13 -10.12 26.32
N PHE A 49 -6.33 -10.08 25.74
CA PHE A 49 -7.25 -11.21 25.74
C PHE A 49 -6.84 -12.28 24.72
N GLU A 50 -7.08 -13.54 25.07
CA GLU A 50 -7.04 -14.66 24.13
C GLU A 50 -8.26 -14.57 23.20
N ILE A 51 -8.01 -14.69 21.89
CA ILE A 51 -9.03 -14.52 20.84
C ILE A 51 -9.50 -15.89 20.35
N ILE A 52 -10.82 -16.04 20.19
CA ILE A 52 -11.46 -17.20 19.58
C ILE A 52 -12.48 -16.74 18.52
N GLN A 53 -12.59 -17.50 17.43
CA GLN A 53 -13.55 -17.21 16.35
C GLN A 53 -14.47 -18.43 16.10
N PRO A 54 -15.48 -18.66 16.96
CA PRO A 54 -16.43 -19.77 16.81
C PRO A 54 -17.51 -19.52 15.74
N ASP A 55 -17.41 -18.44 14.97
CA ASP A 55 -18.37 -17.95 13.97
C ASP A 55 -18.89 -19.03 13.03
N LYS A 56 -18.01 -19.90 12.55
CA LYS A 56 -18.35 -21.01 11.65
C LYS A 56 -19.36 -22.00 12.24
N TYR A 57 -19.52 -22.05 13.56
CA TYR A 57 -20.49 -22.89 14.24
C TYR A 57 -21.87 -22.21 14.35
N PHE A 58 -21.99 -20.93 13.99
CA PHE A 58 -23.21 -20.13 14.01
C PHE A 58 -23.55 -19.61 12.60
N PRO A 59 -23.93 -20.48 11.65
CA PRO A 59 -24.09 -20.13 10.22
C PRO A 59 -25.25 -19.17 9.90
N ASN A 60 -26.08 -18.85 10.89
CA ASN A 60 -27.16 -17.88 10.76
C ASN A 60 -26.82 -16.52 11.37
N MET A 61 -25.67 -16.38 12.02
CA MET A 61 -25.22 -15.13 12.60
C MET A 61 -24.79 -14.16 11.48
N ILE A 62 -25.32 -12.95 11.52
CA ILE A 62 -25.00 -11.85 10.60
C ILE A 62 -24.87 -10.56 11.39
N VAL A 63 -24.25 -9.53 10.80
CA VAL A 63 -24.33 -8.16 11.34
C VAL A 63 -25.75 -7.63 11.08
N GLY A 64 -26.45 -7.24 12.13
CA GLY A 64 -27.83 -6.78 12.10
C GLY A 64 -27.96 -5.26 12.12
N ASP A 65 -29.12 -4.76 11.68
CA ASP A 65 -29.47 -3.34 11.80
C ASP A 65 -30.03 -3.05 13.20
N THR A 66 -29.31 -2.24 13.98
CA THR A 66 -29.69 -1.86 15.35
C THR A 66 -31.04 -1.13 15.45
N LYS A 67 -31.55 -0.57 14.34
CA LYS A 67 -32.89 0.05 14.26
C LYS A 67 -34.03 -0.98 14.37
N THR A 68 -33.76 -2.24 14.06
CA THR A 68 -34.75 -3.33 14.14
C THR A 68 -34.97 -3.81 15.58
N CYS A 69 -34.02 -3.54 16.47
CA CYS A 69 -34.12 -3.86 17.89
C CYS A 69 -35.13 -2.94 18.59
N ARG A 70 -36.09 -3.54 19.30
CA ARG A 70 -37.10 -2.80 20.08
C ARG A 70 -36.65 -2.47 21.51
N TRP A 71 -35.48 -2.96 21.92
CA TRP A 71 -34.95 -2.71 23.25
C TRP A 71 -34.52 -1.24 23.38
N SER A 72 -35.10 -0.54 24.36
CA SER A 72 -34.86 0.90 24.57
C SER A 72 -33.47 1.19 25.11
N TYR A 73 -32.84 0.21 25.78
CA TYR A 73 -31.51 0.34 26.35
C TYR A 73 -30.40 -0.17 25.42
N LEU A 74 -30.69 -0.51 24.17
CA LEU A 74 -29.63 -0.75 23.18
C LEU A 74 -28.89 0.56 22.87
N ARG A 75 -27.57 0.59 23.06
CA ARG A 75 -26.69 1.74 22.79
C ARG A 75 -26.30 1.80 21.31
N ARG A 76 -27.18 2.39 20.51
CA ARG A 76 -27.05 2.48 19.05
C ARG A 76 -25.94 3.43 18.60
N GLU A 77 -25.44 4.26 19.51
CA GLU A 77 -24.34 5.20 19.27
C GLU A 77 -22.96 4.53 19.23
N ILE A 78 -22.86 3.28 19.68
CA ILE A 78 -21.59 2.53 19.70
C ILE A 78 -21.41 1.85 18.35
N SER A 79 -20.28 2.12 17.69
CA SER A 79 -19.96 1.64 16.33
C SER A 79 -19.56 0.17 16.25
N HIS A 80 -19.72 -0.60 17.34
CA HIS A 80 -19.42 -2.03 17.35
C HIS A 80 -20.48 -2.83 16.59
N ASN A 81 -20.07 -3.91 15.93
CA ASN A 81 -20.99 -4.79 15.23
C ASN A 81 -22.02 -5.39 16.18
N TRP A 82 -23.30 -5.23 15.83
CA TRP A 82 -24.42 -5.83 16.53
C TRP A 82 -24.85 -7.11 15.82
N TYR A 83 -24.44 -8.26 16.32
CA TYR A 83 -24.72 -9.54 15.70
C TYR A 83 -26.14 -10.03 16.01
N VAL A 84 -26.81 -10.60 15.02
CA VAL A 84 -28.16 -11.19 15.16
C VAL A 84 -28.24 -12.52 14.42
N ASP A 85 -29.23 -13.35 14.75
CA ASP A 85 -29.58 -14.49 13.91
C ASP A 85 -30.47 -14.00 12.76
N LYS A 86 -30.11 -14.27 11.51
CA LYS A 86 -30.86 -13.83 10.33
C LYS A 86 -32.33 -14.29 10.31
N ARG A 87 -32.67 -15.33 11.06
CA ARG A 87 -34.06 -15.82 11.21
C ARG A 87 -34.86 -14.97 12.19
N GLN A 88 -34.19 -14.24 13.09
CA GLN A 88 -34.77 -13.37 14.11
C GLN A 88 -33.88 -12.15 14.35
N SER A 89 -33.95 -11.17 13.44
CA SER A 89 -33.04 -10.03 13.42
C SER A 89 -33.31 -8.95 14.48
N SER A 90 -34.35 -9.08 15.29
CA SER A 90 -34.74 -8.07 16.30
C SER A 90 -34.11 -8.30 17.68
N ILE A 91 -33.38 -9.40 17.87
CA ILE A 91 -32.70 -9.75 19.13
C ILE A 91 -31.23 -10.00 18.81
N GLY A 92 -30.35 -9.39 19.60
CA GLY A 92 -28.90 -9.44 19.39
C GLY A 92 -28.24 -10.56 20.17
N PHE A 93 -27.12 -11.04 19.63
CA PHE A 93 -26.07 -11.70 20.39
C PHE A 93 -25.23 -10.66 21.14
N LEU A 94 -24.45 -11.12 22.11
CA LEU A 94 -23.37 -10.33 22.70
C LEU A 94 -22.42 -9.86 21.60
N SER A 95 -21.89 -8.64 21.74
CA SER A 95 -20.86 -8.14 20.84
C SER A 95 -19.59 -9.00 20.92
N ARG A 96 -18.69 -8.84 19.94
CA ARG A 96 -17.41 -9.57 19.93
C ARG A 96 -16.62 -9.30 21.22
N ASP A 97 -16.62 -8.07 21.69
CA ASP A 97 -15.91 -7.65 22.89
C ASP A 97 -16.47 -8.33 24.15
N GLU A 98 -17.80 -8.31 24.30
CA GLU A 98 -18.51 -8.89 25.43
C GLU A 98 -18.34 -10.42 25.49
N ALA A 99 -18.42 -11.08 24.35
CA ALA A 99 -18.18 -12.51 24.24
C ALA A 99 -16.73 -12.89 24.64
N HIS A 100 -15.75 -12.03 24.35
CA HIS A 100 -14.36 -12.25 24.73
C HIS A 100 -14.08 -11.90 26.20
N ILE A 101 -14.78 -10.94 26.80
CA ILE A 101 -14.78 -10.75 28.26
C ILE A 101 -15.24 -12.04 28.95
N LEU A 102 -16.33 -12.65 28.48
CA LEU A 102 -16.84 -13.91 29.03
C LEU A 102 -15.86 -15.07 28.87
N TYR A 103 -15.32 -15.28 27.66
CA TYR A 103 -14.34 -16.33 27.41
C TYR A 103 -13.10 -16.18 28.31
N ASN A 104 -12.50 -15.00 28.36
CA ASN A 104 -11.29 -14.76 29.15
C ASN A 104 -11.57 -14.80 30.65
N THR A 105 -12.77 -14.44 31.09
CA THR A 105 -13.21 -14.66 32.48
C THR A 105 -13.32 -16.15 32.77
N ALA A 106 -13.97 -16.93 31.89
CA ALA A 106 -14.14 -18.36 32.05
C ALA A 106 -12.82 -19.15 32.04
N LEU A 107 -11.79 -18.68 31.33
CA LEU A 107 -10.45 -19.29 31.36
C LEU A 107 -9.86 -19.35 32.77
N LYS A 108 -10.18 -18.39 33.66
CA LYS A 108 -9.76 -18.39 35.06
C LYS A 108 -10.44 -19.50 35.89
N PHE A 109 -11.52 -20.09 35.38
CA PHE A 109 -12.33 -21.10 36.04
C PHE A 109 -12.27 -22.47 35.34
N LYS A 110 -11.24 -22.72 34.51
CA LYS A 110 -11.05 -24.00 33.82
C LYS A 110 -11.23 -25.20 34.77
N GLY A 111 -12.10 -26.14 34.39
CA GLY A 111 -12.45 -27.32 35.19
C GLY A 111 -13.34 -27.05 36.41
N LYS A 112 -13.88 -25.84 36.57
CA LYS A 112 -14.88 -25.50 37.60
C LYS A 112 -16.30 -25.51 37.01
N LYS A 113 -17.27 -25.49 37.90
CA LYS A 113 -18.70 -25.41 37.56
C LYS A 113 -19.07 -23.96 37.26
N ALA A 114 -19.69 -23.75 36.10
CA ALA A 114 -20.24 -22.47 35.67
C ALA A 114 -21.75 -22.56 35.44
N LEU A 115 -22.46 -21.44 35.61
CA LEU A 115 -23.88 -21.31 35.32
C LEU A 115 -24.09 -20.17 34.33
N GLU A 116 -24.96 -20.38 33.35
CA GLU A 116 -25.50 -19.34 32.49
C GLU A 116 -27.03 -19.32 32.61
N ILE A 117 -27.59 -18.12 32.75
CA ILE A 117 -29.03 -17.86 32.69
C ILE A 117 -29.29 -17.01 31.44
N GLY A 118 -30.12 -17.52 30.53
CA GLY A 118 -30.48 -16.85 29.28
C GLY A 118 -29.40 -16.98 28.20
N CYS A 119 -29.36 -18.13 27.51
CA CYS A 119 -28.38 -18.35 26.43
C CYS A 119 -28.90 -17.97 25.05
N TRP A 120 -30.22 -17.80 24.90
CA TRP A 120 -30.91 -17.61 23.62
C TRP A 120 -30.53 -18.68 22.58
N LEU A 121 -29.65 -18.36 21.62
CA LEU A 121 -29.17 -19.25 20.57
C LEU A 121 -27.74 -19.79 20.81
N GLY A 122 -27.20 -19.62 22.03
CA GLY A 122 -26.03 -20.35 22.53
C GLY A 122 -24.67 -19.70 22.25
N TRP A 123 -24.63 -18.43 21.83
CA TRP A 123 -23.38 -17.72 21.53
C TRP A 123 -22.49 -17.54 22.77
N SER A 124 -23.06 -17.00 23.85
CA SER A 124 -22.40 -16.88 25.16
C SER A 124 -22.07 -18.24 25.77
N ALA A 125 -23.00 -19.20 25.71
CA ALA A 125 -22.77 -20.59 26.13
C ALA A 125 -21.54 -21.20 25.48
N CYS A 126 -21.38 -20.99 24.16
CA CYS A 126 -20.25 -21.48 23.41
C CYS A 126 -18.93 -20.84 23.87
N HIS A 127 -18.91 -19.52 24.09
CA HIS A 127 -17.71 -18.83 24.58
C HIS A 127 -17.31 -19.30 25.97
N ILE A 128 -18.27 -19.42 26.90
CA ILE A 128 -17.99 -19.88 28.25
C ILE A 128 -17.47 -21.33 28.23
N ALA A 129 -18.13 -22.23 27.49
CA ALA A 129 -17.76 -23.64 27.44
C ALA A 129 -16.43 -23.91 26.72
N LEU A 130 -16.04 -23.11 25.72
CA LEU A 130 -14.73 -23.21 25.06
C LEU A 130 -13.55 -22.99 26.02
N ALA A 131 -13.78 -22.29 27.15
CA ALA A 131 -12.78 -22.15 28.21
C ALA A 131 -12.59 -23.42 29.06
N ALA A 132 -13.25 -24.52 28.70
CA ALA A 132 -13.20 -25.82 29.37
C ALA A 132 -13.69 -25.77 30.83
N VAL A 133 -14.77 -25.03 31.07
CA VAL A 133 -15.59 -25.13 32.29
C VAL A 133 -16.69 -26.18 32.11
N GLU A 134 -17.26 -26.65 33.21
CA GLU A 134 -18.46 -27.50 33.17
C GLU A 134 -19.69 -26.60 33.35
N LEU A 135 -20.42 -26.36 32.27
CA LEU A 135 -21.44 -25.31 32.17
C LEU A 135 -22.85 -25.87 32.33
N ASP A 136 -23.62 -25.35 33.27
CA ASP A 136 -25.07 -25.48 33.30
C ASP A 136 -25.71 -24.27 32.61
N VAL A 137 -26.66 -24.50 31.71
CA VAL A 137 -27.36 -23.43 30.99
C VAL A 137 -28.86 -23.54 31.27
N ILE A 138 -29.46 -22.46 31.77
CA ILE A 138 -30.90 -22.39 32.05
C ILE A 138 -31.52 -21.32 31.18
N ASP A 139 -32.48 -21.72 30.34
CA ASP A 139 -33.23 -20.80 29.50
C ASP A 139 -34.62 -21.39 29.19
N PRO A 140 -35.73 -20.65 29.36
CA PRO A 140 -37.07 -21.16 29.03
C PRO A 140 -37.26 -21.46 27.54
N LEU A 141 -36.52 -20.79 26.64
CA LEU A 141 -36.60 -21.00 25.19
C LEU A 141 -36.07 -22.37 24.75
N LEU A 142 -35.22 -23.02 25.56
CA LEU A 142 -34.76 -24.40 25.32
C LEU A 142 -35.91 -25.43 25.36
N ALA A 143 -37.11 -25.06 25.84
CA ALA A 143 -38.30 -25.89 25.71
C ALA A 143 -38.82 -25.98 24.27
N LYS A 144 -38.40 -25.07 23.38
CA LYS A 144 -38.72 -25.10 21.95
C LYS A 144 -37.68 -25.95 21.23
N GLU A 145 -38.16 -26.96 20.49
CA GLU A 145 -37.31 -27.96 19.84
C GLU A 145 -36.35 -27.34 18.82
N ASP A 146 -36.78 -26.34 18.07
CA ASP A 146 -35.96 -25.62 17.09
C ASP A 146 -34.81 -24.83 17.74
N ILE A 147 -35.07 -24.18 18.88
CA ILE A 147 -34.04 -23.48 19.67
C ILE A 147 -33.06 -24.48 20.28
N TYR A 148 -33.57 -25.55 20.91
CA TYR A 148 -32.73 -26.59 21.50
C TYR A 148 -31.78 -27.24 20.48
N GLU A 149 -32.31 -27.59 19.30
CA GLU A 149 -31.50 -28.14 18.20
C GLU A 149 -30.49 -27.12 17.66
N SER A 150 -30.87 -25.85 17.54
CA SER A 150 -29.94 -24.78 17.10
C SER A 150 -28.76 -24.64 18.07
N VAL A 151 -29.02 -24.56 19.38
CA VAL A 151 -27.99 -24.42 20.42
C VAL A 151 -27.11 -25.67 20.47
N SER A 152 -27.74 -26.85 20.55
CA SER A 152 -26.99 -28.11 20.68
C SER A 152 -26.17 -28.44 19.44
N SER A 153 -26.62 -28.06 18.23
CA SER A 153 -25.86 -28.21 16.99
C SER A 153 -24.61 -27.33 16.97
N SER A 154 -24.71 -26.07 17.38
CA SER A 154 -23.54 -25.17 17.46
C SER A 154 -22.51 -25.69 18.47
N LEU A 155 -22.96 -26.06 19.68
CA LEU A 155 -22.08 -26.61 20.72
C LEU A 155 -21.44 -27.95 20.32
N ARG A 156 -22.17 -28.81 19.60
CA ARG A 156 -21.65 -30.07 19.07
C ARG A 156 -20.58 -29.83 18.01
N SER A 157 -20.83 -28.87 17.11
CA SER A 157 -19.88 -28.50 16.05
C SER A 157 -18.60 -27.89 16.62
N ALA A 158 -18.72 -27.16 17.74
CA ALA A 158 -17.59 -26.65 18.51
C ALA A 158 -16.87 -27.72 19.36
N GLY A 159 -17.42 -28.94 19.47
CA GLY A 159 -16.81 -30.04 20.21
C GLY A 159 -16.92 -29.93 21.75
N ILE A 160 -17.88 -29.15 22.25
CA ILE A 160 -18.02 -28.81 23.68
C ILE A 160 -19.38 -29.21 24.27
N LEU A 161 -20.28 -29.82 23.49
CA LEU A 161 -21.62 -30.19 23.98
C LEU A 161 -21.58 -31.07 25.23
N ASP A 162 -20.60 -31.98 25.34
CA ASP A 162 -20.49 -32.90 26.48
C ASP A 162 -20.16 -32.20 27.81
N SER A 163 -19.60 -30.99 27.76
CA SER A 163 -19.33 -30.17 28.95
C SER A 163 -20.46 -29.19 29.28
N VAL A 164 -21.57 -29.23 28.52
CA VAL A 164 -22.71 -28.32 28.68
C VAL A 164 -23.99 -29.09 29.01
N ASN A 165 -24.65 -28.70 30.10
CA ASN A 165 -25.93 -29.22 30.51
C ASN A 165 -27.05 -28.20 30.21
N LEU A 166 -27.79 -28.43 29.13
CA LEU A 166 -28.90 -27.57 28.68
C LEU A 166 -30.19 -27.90 29.43
N VAL A 167 -30.75 -26.93 30.15
CA VAL A 167 -31.92 -27.12 31.02
C VAL A 167 -33.01 -26.10 30.67
N ALA A 168 -34.16 -26.59 30.18
CA ALA A 168 -35.31 -25.74 29.92
C ALA A 168 -36.03 -25.33 31.21
N GLY A 169 -36.20 -24.02 31.42
CA GLY A 169 -37.02 -23.49 32.52
C GLY A 169 -36.71 -22.03 32.87
N TYR A 170 -37.56 -21.45 33.73
CA TYR A 170 -37.45 -20.07 34.17
C TYR A 170 -36.58 -19.95 35.43
N SER A 171 -35.66 -18.99 35.43
CA SER A 171 -34.99 -18.50 36.63
C SER A 171 -35.95 -17.60 37.45
N PRO A 172 -35.79 -17.49 38.78
CA PRO A 172 -34.79 -18.17 39.62
C PRO A 172 -35.17 -19.61 40.00
N GLN A 173 -36.42 -20.05 39.81
CA GLN A 173 -36.91 -21.33 40.37
C GLN A 173 -36.15 -22.53 39.79
N LYS A 174 -35.89 -22.54 38.49
CA LYS A 174 -35.15 -23.63 37.84
C LYS A 174 -33.70 -23.72 38.31
N VAL A 175 -33.09 -22.58 38.68
CA VAL A 175 -31.73 -22.52 39.24
C VAL A 175 -31.69 -23.24 40.59
N ASP A 176 -32.64 -22.93 41.47
CA ASP A 176 -32.75 -23.57 42.79
C ASP A 176 -33.07 -25.08 42.69
N GLU A 177 -33.97 -25.47 41.79
CA GLU A 177 -34.29 -26.87 41.50
C GLU A 177 -33.04 -27.65 41.03
N LEU A 178 -32.31 -27.11 40.06
CA LEU A 178 -31.11 -27.75 39.50
C LEU A 178 -30.01 -27.86 40.56
N ALA A 179 -29.79 -26.80 41.34
CA ALA A 179 -28.82 -26.80 42.42
C ALA A 179 -29.12 -27.88 43.47
N LYS A 180 -30.39 -28.02 43.88
CA LYS A 180 -30.81 -29.07 44.82
C LYS A 180 -30.68 -30.47 44.22
N GLN A 181 -31.10 -30.65 42.97
CA GLN A 181 -31.04 -31.93 42.28
C GLN A 181 -29.61 -32.44 42.12
N LEU A 182 -28.69 -31.56 41.76
CA LEU A 182 -27.29 -31.90 41.48
C LEU A 182 -26.35 -31.65 42.66
N GLN A 183 -26.87 -31.17 43.80
CA GLN A 183 -26.10 -30.68 44.95
C GLN A 183 -24.98 -29.71 44.50
N ARG A 184 -25.37 -28.76 43.65
CA ARG A 184 -24.46 -27.90 42.89
C ARG A 184 -24.32 -26.52 43.54
N LYS A 185 -23.11 -25.98 43.44
CA LYS A 185 -22.78 -24.55 43.54
C LYS A 185 -21.86 -24.18 42.38
N TRP A 186 -21.80 -22.89 42.05
CA TRP A 186 -21.06 -22.41 40.87
C TRP A 186 -19.98 -21.40 41.25
N SER A 187 -18.83 -21.50 40.58
CA SER A 187 -17.71 -20.56 40.74
C SER A 187 -17.78 -19.39 39.75
N LEU A 188 -18.43 -19.60 38.59
CA LEU A 188 -18.70 -18.57 37.61
C LEU A 188 -20.19 -18.58 37.28
N ILE A 189 -20.82 -17.42 37.29
CA ILE A 189 -22.24 -17.28 36.93
C ILE A 189 -22.36 -16.14 35.92
N PHE A 190 -23.05 -16.37 34.81
CA PHE A 190 -23.41 -15.35 33.82
C PHE A 190 -24.94 -15.18 33.79
N ILE A 191 -25.42 -13.94 33.89
CA ILE A 191 -26.83 -13.59 33.96
C ILE A 191 -27.17 -12.68 32.77
N ASP A 192 -27.97 -13.21 31.84
CA ASP A 192 -28.55 -12.52 30.68
C ASP A 192 -29.99 -13.02 30.43
N GLY A 193 -30.75 -13.18 31.52
CA GLY A 193 -32.11 -13.69 31.52
C GLY A 193 -33.17 -12.63 31.21
N ASP A 194 -34.24 -12.59 32.02
CA ASP A 194 -35.25 -11.53 31.92
C ASP A 194 -34.62 -10.18 32.30
N HIS A 195 -34.80 -9.15 31.46
CA HIS A 195 -34.26 -7.80 31.68
C HIS A 195 -35.26 -6.87 32.39
N GLU A 196 -36.50 -7.30 32.58
CA GLU A 196 -37.55 -6.51 33.24
C GLU A 196 -37.59 -6.76 34.75
N ALA A 197 -37.78 -5.71 35.55
CA ALA A 197 -37.95 -5.89 36.99
C ALA A 197 -39.21 -6.74 37.31
N PRO A 198 -39.13 -7.68 38.28
CA PRO A 198 -38.02 -7.92 39.22
C PRO A 198 -37.05 -9.05 38.81
N GLY A 199 -37.03 -9.49 37.55
CA GLY A 199 -36.27 -10.64 37.05
C GLY A 199 -34.78 -10.61 37.42
N PRO A 200 -34.00 -9.61 36.96
CA PRO A 200 -32.56 -9.55 37.21
C PRO A 200 -32.17 -9.58 38.69
N LEU A 201 -32.95 -8.90 39.54
CA LEU A 201 -32.72 -8.87 40.99
C LEU A 201 -32.96 -10.25 41.62
N ASN A 202 -34.03 -10.94 41.22
CA ASN A 202 -34.33 -12.28 41.73
C ASN A 202 -33.24 -13.29 41.33
N ASP A 203 -32.71 -13.17 40.11
CA ASP A 203 -31.61 -14.00 39.63
C ASP A 203 -30.31 -13.72 40.40
N ALA A 204 -29.99 -12.45 40.66
CA ALA A 204 -28.86 -12.09 41.52
C ALA A 204 -28.99 -12.67 42.94
N ILE A 205 -30.21 -12.63 43.52
CA ILE A 205 -30.46 -13.15 44.88
C ILE A 205 -30.22 -14.66 44.95
N ILE A 206 -30.77 -15.44 44.00
CA ILE A 206 -30.60 -16.90 44.04
C ILE A 206 -29.16 -17.30 43.72
N CYS A 207 -28.52 -16.63 42.76
CA CYS A 207 -27.16 -16.90 42.35
C CYS A 207 -26.16 -16.57 43.48
N GLU A 208 -26.38 -15.52 44.27
CA GLU A 208 -25.56 -15.21 45.44
C GLU A 208 -25.55 -16.35 46.48
N GLN A 209 -26.71 -16.94 46.73
CA GLN A 209 -26.89 -18.04 47.68
C GLN A 209 -26.22 -19.35 47.22
N LEU A 210 -26.15 -19.54 45.90
CA LEU A 210 -25.65 -20.75 45.24
C LEU A 210 -24.23 -20.59 44.67
N ALA A 211 -23.65 -19.40 44.81
CA ALA A 211 -22.25 -19.15 44.47
C ALA A 211 -21.31 -19.82 45.49
N GLU A 212 -20.15 -20.27 45.01
CA GLU A 212 -19.06 -20.75 45.84
C GLU A 212 -18.42 -19.62 46.69
N ALA A 213 -17.51 -19.99 47.59
CA ALA A 213 -16.77 -19.03 48.40
C ALA A 213 -15.85 -18.12 47.56
N ASP A 214 -15.20 -18.71 46.55
CA ASP A 214 -14.46 -18.00 45.50
C ASP A 214 -15.33 -18.01 44.24
N ALA A 215 -15.99 -16.89 43.96
CA ALA A 215 -16.97 -16.83 42.89
C ALA A 215 -17.03 -15.46 42.21
N LEU A 216 -17.46 -15.50 40.95
CA LEU A 216 -17.64 -14.33 40.10
C LEU A 216 -18.99 -14.42 39.38
N ILE A 217 -19.77 -13.33 39.42
CA ILE A 217 -21.07 -13.20 38.79
C ILE A 217 -20.98 -12.06 37.77
N VAL A 218 -21.22 -12.37 36.49
CA VAL A 218 -21.25 -11.41 35.38
C VAL A 218 -22.68 -11.15 34.96
N PHE A 219 -23.01 -9.90 34.71
CA PHE A 219 -24.29 -9.42 34.23
C PHE A 219 -24.10 -8.79 32.86
N HIS A 220 -25.05 -9.04 31.96
CA HIS A 220 -25.14 -8.38 30.67
C HIS A 220 -26.22 -7.28 30.69
N ASP A 221 -26.09 -6.27 29.84
CA ASP A 221 -27.06 -5.18 29.64
C ASP A 221 -27.32 -4.26 30.85
N LEU A 222 -26.25 -3.79 31.53
CA LEU A 222 -26.39 -2.84 32.65
C LEU A 222 -26.81 -1.44 32.22
N ASN A 223 -26.91 -1.17 30.92
CA ASN A 223 -27.55 0.06 30.47
C ASN A 223 -29.01 0.13 30.96
N SER A 224 -29.66 -1.03 31.16
CA SER A 224 -30.93 -1.13 31.88
C SER A 224 -30.74 -0.91 33.40
N PRO A 225 -31.44 0.07 34.01
CA PRO A 225 -31.45 0.25 35.46
C PRO A 225 -32.00 -0.96 36.22
N ASP A 226 -32.91 -1.74 35.63
CA ASP A 226 -33.51 -2.92 36.26
C ASP A 226 -32.49 -4.05 36.40
N VAL A 227 -31.62 -4.23 35.39
CA VAL A 227 -30.49 -5.15 35.47
C VAL A 227 -29.48 -4.69 36.52
N ALA A 228 -29.16 -3.39 36.54
CA ALA A 228 -28.20 -2.82 37.48
C ALA A 228 -28.59 -3.03 38.96
N GLN A 229 -29.89 -3.17 39.28
CA GLN A 229 -30.35 -3.51 40.63
C GLN A 229 -29.78 -4.84 41.14
N GLY A 230 -29.54 -5.82 40.26
CA GLY A 230 -28.91 -7.09 40.62
C GLY A 230 -27.46 -6.90 41.08
N LEU A 231 -26.70 -6.07 40.36
CA LEU A 231 -25.32 -5.73 40.73
C LEU A 231 -25.26 -4.88 42.01
N ASP A 232 -26.19 -3.93 42.17
CA ASP A 232 -26.33 -3.13 43.40
C ASP A 232 -26.64 -4.01 44.62
N TYR A 233 -27.48 -5.03 44.47
CA TYR A 233 -27.77 -6.00 45.52
C TYR A 233 -26.49 -6.72 45.98
N LEU A 234 -25.68 -7.23 45.05
CA LEU A 234 -24.42 -7.91 45.39
C LEU A 234 -23.43 -6.98 46.09
N ARG A 235 -23.32 -5.72 45.61
CA ARG A 235 -22.52 -4.68 46.28
C ARG A 235 -22.98 -4.47 47.73
N GLN A 236 -24.29 -4.37 47.97
CA GLN A 236 -24.85 -4.22 49.32
C GLN A 236 -24.61 -5.45 50.21
N LYS A 237 -24.43 -6.64 49.60
CA LYS A 237 -24.02 -7.87 50.29
C LYS A 237 -22.51 -7.95 50.53
N GLY A 238 -21.74 -6.93 50.15
CA GLY A 238 -20.30 -6.86 50.39
C GLY A 238 -19.45 -7.54 49.33
N TRP A 239 -20.00 -7.83 48.14
CA TRP A 239 -19.21 -8.24 47.00
C TRP A 239 -18.44 -7.05 46.42
N ASN A 240 -17.26 -7.31 45.88
CA ASN A 240 -16.58 -6.32 45.06
C ASN A 240 -17.31 -6.20 43.73
N THR A 241 -17.36 -5.00 43.15
CA THR A 241 -18.10 -4.76 41.90
C THR A 241 -17.35 -3.85 40.95
N MET A 242 -17.46 -4.10 39.65
CA MET A 242 -16.87 -3.31 38.57
C MET A 242 -17.79 -3.34 37.34
N VAL A 243 -17.65 -2.35 36.45
CA VAL A 243 -18.31 -2.33 35.13
C VAL A 243 -17.28 -2.41 34.01
N TYR A 244 -17.64 -3.10 32.95
CA TYR A 244 -16.94 -3.15 31.67
C TYR A 244 -17.64 -2.23 30.70
N GLN A 245 -16.89 -1.34 30.08
CA GLN A 245 -17.43 -0.36 29.17
C GLN A 245 -17.52 -0.94 27.76
N THR A 246 -18.66 -1.57 27.45
CA THR A 246 -18.96 -2.26 26.19
C THR A 246 -20.24 -1.72 25.55
N MET A 247 -20.63 -2.28 24.38
CA MET A 247 -21.84 -1.91 23.67
C MET A 247 -23.11 -1.96 24.54
N GLN A 248 -23.30 -2.98 25.38
CA GLN A 248 -24.45 -3.08 26.29
C GLN A 248 -24.09 -2.89 27.76
N ILE A 249 -22.81 -2.61 28.06
CA ILE A 249 -22.24 -2.47 29.40
C ILE A 249 -22.41 -3.77 30.19
N MET A 250 -21.30 -4.48 30.41
CA MET A 250 -21.30 -5.63 31.30
C MET A 250 -20.91 -5.23 32.73
N GLY A 251 -21.41 -5.96 33.71
CA GLY A 251 -21.15 -5.73 35.12
C GLY A 251 -20.60 -7.00 35.75
N VAL A 252 -19.68 -6.86 36.70
CA VAL A 252 -19.10 -8.01 37.39
C VAL A 252 -19.08 -7.78 38.88
N ALA A 253 -19.49 -8.81 39.62
CA ALA A 253 -19.33 -8.91 41.05
C ALA A 253 -18.45 -10.12 41.40
N TRP A 254 -17.54 -9.98 42.36
CA TRP A 254 -16.72 -11.12 42.81
C TRP A 254 -16.48 -11.10 44.32
N ARG A 255 -16.17 -12.28 44.86
CA ARG A 255 -15.71 -12.49 46.24
C ARG A 255 -14.66 -13.59 46.31
N GLY A 256 -13.91 -13.62 47.41
CA GLY A 256 -12.84 -14.58 47.61
C GLY A 256 -11.57 -14.22 46.85
N ASN A 257 -10.79 -15.22 46.45
CA ASN A 257 -9.47 -15.07 45.82
C ASN A 257 -9.50 -15.06 44.28
N VAL A 258 -10.65 -14.74 43.68
CA VAL A 258 -10.79 -14.63 42.23
C VAL A 258 -10.93 -13.16 41.85
N GLU A 259 -10.27 -12.74 40.78
CA GLU A 259 -10.35 -11.37 40.28
C GLU A 259 -10.90 -11.33 38.85
N PRO A 260 -11.67 -10.29 38.49
CA PRO A 260 -12.14 -10.09 37.12
C PRO A 260 -10.99 -9.92 36.12
N VAL A 261 -11.27 -10.15 34.83
CA VAL A 261 -10.33 -9.78 33.76
C VAL A 261 -10.23 -8.25 33.66
N GLN A 262 -9.04 -7.76 33.29
CA GLN A 262 -8.82 -6.34 33.02
C GLN A 262 -9.11 -6.08 31.54
N HIS A 263 -10.31 -5.60 31.26
CA HIS A 263 -10.76 -5.14 29.96
C HIS A 263 -10.40 -3.67 29.79
N GLN A 264 -9.82 -3.33 28.64
CA GLN A 264 -9.64 -1.97 28.19
C GLN A 264 -10.79 -1.63 27.23
N PRO A 265 -11.53 -0.53 27.46
CA PRO A 265 -12.56 -0.08 26.53
C PRO A 265 -11.97 0.31 25.18
N ASP A 266 -12.72 0.10 24.09
CA ASP A 266 -12.27 0.49 22.74
C ASP A 266 -11.88 1.98 22.70
N PRO A 267 -10.60 2.31 22.44
CA PRO A 267 -10.14 3.70 22.45
C PRO A 267 -10.75 4.54 21.31
N LYS A 268 -11.31 3.91 20.26
CA LYS A 268 -11.96 4.60 19.15
C LYS A 268 -13.38 5.07 19.49
N VAL A 269 -13.97 4.54 20.55
CA VAL A 269 -15.34 4.84 20.95
C VAL A 269 -15.33 5.92 22.04
N ASN A 270 -16.14 6.96 21.84
CA ASN A 270 -16.36 7.96 22.89
C ASN A 270 -17.35 7.42 23.93
N TRP A 271 -16.80 6.86 25.00
CA TRP A 271 -17.58 6.19 26.03
C TRP A 271 -18.30 7.14 26.99
N ASN A 272 -19.63 7.01 27.08
CA ASN A 272 -20.42 7.63 28.14
C ASN A 272 -21.07 6.56 29.04
N LEU A 273 -21.10 6.78 30.35
CA LEU A 273 -21.80 5.92 31.31
C LEU A 273 -23.17 6.49 31.67
N PRO A 274 -24.22 5.64 31.78
CA PRO A 274 -25.50 6.02 32.35
C PRO A 274 -25.36 6.49 33.79
N LYS A 275 -26.21 7.45 34.20
CA LYS A 275 -26.14 8.08 35.53
C LYS A 275 -26.19 7.07 36.69
N HIS A 276 -26.95 5.99 36.56
CA HIS A 276 -27.05 4.96 37.60
C HIS A 276 -25.77 4.14 37.77
N LEU A 277 -24.83 4.19 36.82
CA LEU A 277 -23.56 3.46 36.86
C LEU A 277 -22.36 4.34 37.23
N HIS A 278 -22.52 5.66 37.38
CA HIS A 278 -21.40 6.59 37.67
C HIS A 278 -20.63 6.30 38.96
N THR A 279 -21.21 5.53 39.89
CA THR A 279 -20.57 5.16 41.16
C THR A 279 -19.74 3.89 41.07
N TYR A 280 -19.70 3.21 39.92
CA TYR A 280 -18.94 1.99 39.71
C TYR A 280 -17.52 2.27 39.26
N TYR A 281 -16.59 1.44 39.72
CA TYR A 281 -15.25 1.35 39.13
C TYR A 281 -15.37 0.77 37.71
N ILE A 282 -14.65 1.36 36.76
CA ILE A 282 -14.64 0.94 35.36
C ILE A 282 -13.35 0.19 35.08
N SER A 283 -13.45 -0.99 34.48
CA SER A 283 -12.29 -1.78 34.08
C SER A 283 -11.38 -1.01 33.12
N GLY A 284 -10.06 -1.13 33.29
CA GLY A 284 -9.05 -0.58 32.39
C GLY A 284 -8.88 0.95 32.42
N LEU A 285 -9.82 1.69 33.02
CA LEU A 285 -9.71 3.13 33.26
C LEU A 285 -9.21 3.35 34.68
N SER A 286 -7.90 3.59 34.81
CA SER A 286 -7.31 4.06 36.05
C SER A 286 -7.92 5.41 36.43
N THR A 287 -8.36 5.56 37.69
CA THR A 287 -8.81 6.84 38.27
C THR A 287 -7.68 7.85 38.48
N VAL A 288 -6.50 7.56 37.93
CA VAL A 288 -5.24 8.28 38.14
C VAL A 288 -5.06 9.23 36.96
N SER A 289 -4.95 10.52 37.24
CA SER A 289 -4.73 11.53 36.20
C SER A 289 -3.42 11.25 35.44
N PRO A 290 -3.27 11.68 34.17
CA PRO A 290 -2.01 11.53 33.43
C PRO A 290 -0.79 12.10 34.17
N GLN A 291 -1.03 13.08 35.05
CA GLN A 291 -0.03 13.66 35.93
C GLN A 291 0.42 12.67 37.02
N GLU A 292 -0.52 12.06 37.74
CA GLU A 292 -0.19 11.09 38.80
C GLU A 292 0.45 9.82 38.24
N GLU A 293 0.07 9.42 37.01
CA GLU A 293 0.71 8.32 36.30
C GLU A 293 2.17 8.64 35.95
N PHE A 294 2.42 9.84 35.42
CA PHE A 294 3.78 10.28 35.15
C PHE A 294 4.59 10.34 36.44
N GLU A 295 4.03 10.85 37.54
CA GLU A 295 4.69 10.90 38.85
C GLU A 295 5.09 9.51 39.37
N GLU A 296 4.25 8.48 39.18
CA GLU A 296 4.58 7.09 39.53
C GLU A 296 5.85 6.63 38.81
N ILE A 297 5.88 6.79 37.48
CA ILE A 297 7.03 6.39 36.64
C ILE A 297 8.24 7.26 36.98
N LEU A 298 8.04 8.57 37.14
CA LEU A 298 9.07 9.56 37.45
C LEU A 298 9.83 9.18 38.72
N ASN A 299 9.10 8.80 39.77
CA ASN A 299 9.65 8.39 41.06
C ASN A 299 10.51 7.12 40.93
N ALA A 300 10.12 6.18 40.08
CA ALA A 300 10.89 4.96 39.84
C ALA A 300 12.16 5.21 39.02
N VAL A 301 12.07 6.03 37.97
CA VAL A 301 13.19 6.25 37.03
C VAL A 301 14.18 7.33 37.47
N ARG A 302 13.80 8.22 38.42
CA ARG A 302 14.64 9.34 38.90
C ARG A 302 16.07 8.95 39.26
N PRO A 303 16.36 7.82 39.94
CA PRO A 303 17.73 7.43 40.28
C PRO A 303 18.59 6.98 39.08
N TYR A 304 17.96 6.75 37.93
CA TYR A 304 18.53 6.12 36.73
C TYR A 304 18.60 7.08 35.53
N THR A 305 18.40 8.38 35.73
CA THR A 305 18.43 9.38 34.65
C THR A 305 19.02 10.71 35.15
N LEU A 306 19.65 11.45 34.25
CA LEU A 306 20.09 12.83 34.46
C LEU A 306 19.14 13.85 33.80
N LEU A 307 18.09 13.37 33.14
CA LEU A 307 17.12 14.22 32.46
C LEU A 307 16.28 15.03 33.45
N SER A 308 15.97 16.27 33.06
CA SER A 308 15.03 17.12 33.79
C SER A 308 13.63 16.48 33.80
N GLU A 309 12.81 16.81 34.79
CA GLU A 309 11.41 16.36 34.80
C GLU A 309 10.66 16.80 33.54
N LYS A 310 10.98 17.99 33.01
CA LYS A 310 10.42 18.48 31.74
C LYS A 310 10.78 17.60 30.55
N ARG A 311 12.05 17.20 30.41
CA ARG A 311 12.49 16.30 29.33
C ARG A 311 11.87 14.91 29.43
N LEU A 312 11.71 14.38 30.64
CA LEU A 312 11.03 13.10 30.84
C LEU A 312 9.53 13.19 30.60
N PHE A 313 8.89 14.31 30.97
CA PHE A 313 7.48 14.54 30.69
C PHE A 313 7.22 14.69 29.19
N SER A 314 8.14 15.35 28.48
CA SER A 314 8.14 15.40 27.02
C SER A 314 8.23 14.00 26.42
N LEU A 315 9.22 13.19 26.81
CA LEU A 315 9.35 11.81 26.35
C LEU A 315 8.08 10.98 26.64
N TYR A 316 7.55 11.08 27.85
CA TYR A 316 6.32 10.40 28.25
C TYR A 316 5.14 10.80 27.37
N SER A 317 4.93 12.11 27.17
CA SER A 317 3.80 12.64 26.41
C SER A 317 3.89 12.29 24.92
N LEU A 318 5.08 12.44 24.33
CA LEU A 318 5.35 12.12 22.92
C LEU A 318 5.25 10.60 22.67
N ALA A 319 5.80 9.78 23.55
CA ALA A 319 5.67 8.32 23.48
C ALA A 319 4.21 7.86 23.58
N LYS A 320 3.44 8.48 24.48
CA LYS A 320 2.03 8.17 24.67
C LYS A 320 1.24 8.55 23.43
N LYS A 321 1.50 9.73 22.85
CA LYS A 321 0.94 10.16 21.56
C LYS A 321 1.22 9.15 20.46
N VAL A 322 2.49 8.78 20.25
CA VAL A 322 2.91 7.78 19.26
C VAL A 322 2.19 6.44 19.41
N CYS A 323 1.98 5.99 20.65
CA CYS A 323 1.27 4.74 20.92
C CYS A 323 -0.24 4.84 20.64
N LEU A 324 -0.87 5.97 21.01
CA LEU A 324 -2.31 6.20 20.86
C LEU A 324 -2.71 6.46 19.39
N GLU A 325 -1.88 7.19 18.65
CA GLU A 325 -2.05 7.43 17.20
C GLU A 325 -1.54 6.25 16.36
N ASP A 326 -0.98 5.23 17.01
CA ASP A 326 -0.47 4.00 16.43
C ASP A 326 0.52 4.18 15.26
N ILE A 327 1.36 5.21 15.34
CA ILE A 327 2.38 5.53 14.32
C ILE A 327 3.32 4.32 14.13
N PRO A 328 3.56 3.79 12.92
CA PRO A 328 4.31 2.55 12.73
C PRO A 328 5.78 2.63 13.15
N GLY A 329 6.33 1.54 13.72
CA GLY A 329 7.77 1.40 14.01
C GLY A 329 8.14 1.14 15.47
N ASN A 330 9.41 0.83 15.69
CA ASN A 330 10.01 0.63 17.01
C ASN A 330 10.41 1.96 17.65
N PHE A 331 10.78 1.91 18.93
CA PHE A 331 11.36 3.06 19.62
C PHE A 331 12.87 2.87 19.71
N VAL A 332 13.62 3.96 19.63
CA VAL A 332 15.07 3.95 19.79
C VAL A 332 15.46 5.07 20.76
N GLU A 333 16.23 4.71 21.78
CA GLU A 333 16.85 5.63 22.73
C GLU A 333 18.36 5.51 22.56
N CYS A 334 19.00 6.61 22.14
CA CYS A 334 20.45 6.74 22.06
C CYS A 334 20.91 7.57 23.25
N GLY A 335 21.86 7.06 24.05
CA GLY A 335 22.38 7.72 25.25
C GLY A 335 21.73 7.20 26.55
N SER A 336 21.36 5.91 26.60
CA SER A 336 20.57 5.35 27.70
C SER A 336 21.19 5.51 29.10
N TYR A 337 22.52 5.63 29.24
CA TYR A 337 23.21 5.69 30.52
C TYR A 337 22.76 4.59 31.51
N LYS A 338 22.03 4.95 32.57
CA LYS A 338 21.50 4.02 33.59
C LYS A 338 20.13 3.43 33.24
N GLY A 339 19.51 3.88 32.14
CA GLY A 339 18.29 3.32 31.57
C GLY A 339 16.99 3.96 32.04
N GLY A 340 17.02 5.13 32.68
CA GLY A 340 15.80 5.76 33.20
C GLY A 340 14.83 6.24 32.12
N ALA A 341 15.34 6.85 31.04
CA ALA A 341 14.50 7.22 29.89
C ALA A 341 14.04 5.98 29.13
N ALA A 342 14.92 4.98 28.96
CA ALA A 342 14.59 3.67 28.39
C ALA A 342 13.38 3.04 29.08
N ALA A 343 13.46 2.93 30.40
CA ALA A 343 12.46 2.25 31.19
C ALA A 343 11.13 3.04 31.23
N LEU A 344 11.20 4.37 31.17
CA LEU A 344 10.02 5.22 30.99
C LEU A 344 9.34 4.93 29.65
N LEU A 345 10.08 5.00 28.53
CA LEU A 345 9.54 4.74 27.19
C LEU A 345 8.96 3.33 27.08
N ALA A 346 9.66 2.32 27.61
CA ALA A 346 9.19 0.94 27.63
C ALA A 346 7.92 0.75 28.48
N THR A 347 7.78 1.52 29.58
CA THR A 347 6.55 1.51 30.39
C THR A 347 5.39 2.12 29.61
N VAL A 348 5.61 3.19 28.85
CA VAL A 348 4.59 3.77 27.98
C VAL A 348 4.19 2.79 26.88
N ILE A 349 5.15 2.15 26.20
CA ILE A 349 4.88 1.11 25.19
C ILE A 349 4.01 0.01 25.80
N LYS A 350 4.38 -0.50 26.98
CA LYS A 350 3.64 -1.57 27.66
C LYS A 350 2.19 -1.20 27.97
N ARG A 351 1.95 0.06 28.33
CA ARG A 351 0.63 0.55 28.75
C ARG A 351 -0.27 0.95 27.58
N TYR A 352 0.30 1.50 26.52
CA TYR A 352 -0.47 2.22 25.49
C TYR A 352 -0.35 1.68 24.07
N SER A 353 0.68 0.88 23.76
CA SER A 353 0.92 0.49 22.38
C SER A 353 -0.15 -0.48 21.89
N LEU A 354 -0.83 -0.13 20.78
CA LEU A 354 -1.84 -0.96 20.14
C LEU A 354 -1.22 -2.12 19.33
N ARG A 355 0.06 -2.00 18.98
CA ARG A 355 0.87 -3.02 18.29
C ARG A 355 2.09 -3.45 19.12
N PRO A 356 2.70 -4.63 18.87
CA PRO A 356 3.98 -4.97 19.47
C PRO A 356 5.08 -4.01 19.01
N ARG A 357 5.85 -3.47 19.96
CA ARG A 357 7.01 -2.62 19.70
C ARG A 357 8.17 -3.04 20.59
N LEU A 358 9.38 -2.91 20.07
CA LEU A 358 10.61 -3.00 20.84
C LEU A 358 11.18 -1.61 21.07
N LEU A 359 11.94 -1.47 22.16
CA LEU A 359 12.74 -0.29 22.46
C LEU A 359 14.22 -0.69 22.39
N TYR A 360 14.96 -0.11 21.45
CA TYR A 360 16.41 -0.29 21.37
C TYR A 360 17.11 0.76 22.23
N ALA A 361 17.77 0.31 23.29
CA ALA A 361 18.48 1.15 24.26
C ALA A 361 19.98 1.13 23.93
N CYS A 362 20.44 2.15 23.19
CA CYS A 362 21.76 2.25 22.60
C CYS A 362 22.68 3.12 23.46
N ASP A 363 23.80 2.57 23.94
CA ASP A 363 24.80 3.30 24.72
C ASP A 363 26.14 2.54 24.71
N THR A 364 27.24 3.21 25.05
CA THR A 364 28.51 2.48 25.26
C THR A 364 28.45 1.62 26.53
N PHE A 365 27.67 2.04 27.52
CA PHE A 365 27.59 1.57 28.90
C PHE A 365 28.96 1.55 29.64
N GLU A 366 29.99 2.11 29.00
CA GLU A 366 31.37 2.09 29.44
C GLU A 366 31.92 3.49 29.71
N GLY A 367 31.15 4.53 29.36
CA GLY A 367 31.43 5.94 29.58
C GLY A 367 31.43 6.74 28.28
N MET A 368 31.53 8.06 28.41
CA MET A 368 31.44 8.97 27.26
C MET A 368 32.64 8.81 26.30
N PRO A 369 32.42 8.90 24.97
CA PRO A 369 33.49 8.91 23.97
C PRO A 369 34.29 10.24 23.96
N GLU A 370 35.42 10.26 23.23
CA GLU A 370 36.25 11.47 23.05
C GLU A 370 35.50 12.59 22.34
N PRO A 371 35.39 13.79 22.95
CA PRO A 371 34.80 14.95 22.31
C PRO A 371 35.73 15.50 21.21
N SER A 372 35.13 16.06 20.16
CA SER A 372 35.80 16.79 19.09
C SER A 372 36.10 18.24 19.48
N GLU A 373 36.79 19.00 18.60
CA GLU A 373 37.04 20.43 18.82
C GLU A 373 35.76 21.30 18.81
N PHE A 374 34.65 20.76 18.29
CA PHE A 374 33.33 21.40 18.23
C PHE A 374 32.56 21.28 19.54
N ASP A 375 32.94 20.35 20.40
CA ASP A 375 32.21 20.01 21.62
C ASP A 375 32.60 20.94 22.77
N ARG A 376 31.99 22.12 22.73
CA ARG A 376 32.21 23.23 23.67
C ARG A 376 30.91 23.66 24.32
N HIS A 377 31.01 24.13 25.55
CA HIS A 377 29.94 24.86 26.23
C HIS A 377 30.43 26.26 26.59
N LYS A 378 29.84 27.30 25.99
CA LYS A 378 30.25 28.70 26.19
C LYS A 378 31.74 28.91 25.92
N GLY A 379 32.24 28.27 24.86
CA GLY A 379 33.65 28.30 24.45
C GLY A 379 34.62 27.42 25.24
N VAL A 380 34.18 26.76 26.33
CA VAL A 380 35.01 25.83 27.11
C VAL A 380 34.91 24.42 26.55
N GLU A 381 36.03 23.75 26.32
CA GLU A 381 36.09 22.37 25.81
C GLU A 381 35.47 21.37 26.79
N ALA A 382 34.70 20.41 26.28
CA ALA A 382 34.00 19.39 27.06
C ALA A 382 34.87 18.70 28.13
N ASN A 383 36.10 18.30 27.77
CA ASN A 383 37.04 17.65 28.70
C ASN A 383 37.44 18.51 29.92
N LEU A 384 37.22 19.83 29.87
CA LEU A 384 37.48 20.76 30.97
C LEU A 384 36.24 21.08 31.82
N THR A 385 35.07 20.54 31.47
CA THR A 385 33.78 20.81 32.15
C THR A 385 33.41 19.77 33.21
N GLY A 386 34.14 18.66 33.27
CA GLY A 386 33.83 17.51 34.15
C GLY A 386 32.99 16.41 33.51
N PHE A 387 32.49 16.62 32.28
CA PHE A 387 31.78 15.64 31.45
C PHE A 387 32.67 15.17 30.28
N GLY A 388 33.89 14.73 30.61
CA GLY A 388 34.86 14.27 29.62
C GLY A 388 34.83 12.76 29.41
N VAL A 389 35.81 12.26 28.68
CA VAL A 389 35.94 10.84 28.33
C VAL A 389 35.90 9.93 29.55
N GLY A 390 35.17 8.83 29.41
CA GLY A 390 35.06 7.78 30.43
C GLY A 390 34.24 8.18 31.65
N THR A 391 33.66 9.38 31.69
CA THR A 391 32.64 9.75 32.67
C THR A 391 31.30 9.08 32.33
N LEU A 392 30.34 9.09 33.26
CA LEU A 392 29.00 8.48 33.09
C LEU A 392 28.98 6.99 32.72
N LYS A 393 29.96 6.21 33.20
CA LYS A 393 29.93 4.75 33.07
C LYS A 393 28.75 4.13 33.83
N ALA A 394 27.94 3.32 33.14
CA ALA A 394 26.79 2.63 33.72
C ALA A 394 26.65 1.20 33.16
N PRO A 395 27.23 0.17 33.82
CA PRO A 395 27.10 -1.21 33.35
C PRO A 395 25.63 -1.66 33.28
N ILE A 396 25.24 -2.31 32.17
CA ILE A 396 23.87 -2.76 31.88
C ILE A 396 23.26 -3.58 33.04
N SER A 397 24.01 -4.56 33.55
CA SER A 397 23.53 -5.48 34.60
C SER A 397 23.25 -4.79 35.93
N GLU A 398 23.91 -3.67 36.21
CA GLU A 398 23.80 -2.94 37.47
C GLU A 398 22.75 -1.82 37.40
N ASN A 399 22.34 -1.40 36.18
CA ASN A 399 21.48 -0.23 35.98
C ASN A 399 20.28 -0.57 35.09
N LEU A 400 20.44 -0.57 33.76
CA LEU A 400 19.35 -0.75 32.80
C LEU A 400 18.50 -2.01 33.09
N ASN A 401 19.15 -3.16 33.35
CA ASN A 401 18.42 -4.39 33.68
C ASN A 401 17.63 -4.27 34.99
N LEU A 402 18.19 -3.58 35.99
CA LEU A 402 17.55 -3.43 37.30
C LEU A 402 16.29 -2.58 37.20
N ILE A 403 16.36 -1.41 36.53
CA ILE A 403 15.19 -0.55 36.37
C ILE A 403 14.14 -1.19 35.45
N CYS A 404 14.55 -1.89 34.39
CA CYS A 404 13.61 -2.61 33.54
C CYS A 404 12.89 -3.74 34.29
N GLN A 405 13.59 -4.45 35.19
CA GLN A 405 12.97 -5.45 36.06
C GLN A 405 12.02 -4.83 37.09
N LEU A 406 12.39 -3.70 37.68
CA LEU A 406 11.55 -2.97 38.65
C LEU A 406 10.22 -2.53 38.03
N LEU A 407 10.23 -2.08 36.78
CA LEU A 407 9.02 -1.69 36.03
C LEU A 407 8.39 -2.83 35.22
N ASN A 408 8.98 -4.03 35.28
CA ASN A 408 8.55 -5.21 34.54
C ASN A 408 8.45 -4.99 33.02
N VAL A 409 9.46 -4.37 32.41
CA VAL A 409 9.52 -4.02 30.97
C VAL A 409 10.71 -4.65 30.23
N GLN A 410 11.41 -5.59 30.87
CA GLN A 410 12.60 -6.27 30.32
C GLN A 410 12.37 -7.00 28.99
N GLU A 411 11.14 -7.33 28.65
CA GLU A 411 10.77 -8.01 27.39
C GLU A 411 10.56 -7.05 26.21
N ILE A 412 10.50 -5.75 26.48
CA ILE A 412 10.34 -4.68 25.49
C ILE A 412 11.70 -4.08 25.13
N VAL A 413 12.65 -4.07 26.08
CA VAL A 413 13.93 -3.38 25.95
C VAL A 413 15.02 -4.28 25.37
N VAL A 414 15.65 -3.84 24.29
CA VAL A 414 16.80 -4.46 23.64
C VAL A 414 18.05 -3.61 23.90
N PRO A 415 18.97 -4.04 24.79
CA PRO A 415 20.19 -3.29 25.06
C PRO A 415 21.21 -3.44 23.91
N VAL A 416 21.67 -2.32 23.37
CA VAL A 416 22.66 -2.24 22.28
C VAL A 416 23.92 -1.57 22.82
N LYS A 417 24.94 -2.38 23.11
CA LYS A 417 26.20 -1.92 23.70
C LYS A 417 27.25 -1.58 22.63
N GLY A 418 27.75 -0.35 22.63
CA GLY A 418 28.91 0.07 21.83
C GLY A 418 28.83 1.53 21.37
N LEU A 419 29.78 1.97 20.56
CA LEU A 419 29.75 3.29 19.94
C LEU A 419 28.66 3.35 18.86
N PHE A 420 28.03 4.51 18.67
CA PHE A 420 26.97 4.68 17.67
C PHE A 420 27.45 4.39 16.24
N ALA A 421 28.61 4.93 15.85
CA ALA A 421 29.27 4.63 14.56
C ALA A 421 29.41 3.12 14.26
N GLU A 422 29.59 2.30 15.29
CA GLU A 422 29.82 0.86 15.14
C GLU A 422 28.52 0.06 15.20
N THR A 423 27.60 0.45 16.08
CA THR A 423 26.43 -0.36 16.43
C THR A 423 25.17 -0.01 15.63
N LEU A 424 24.88 1.27 15.42
CA LEU A 424 23.65 1.69 14.73
C LEU A 424 23.56 1.14 13.30
N PRO A 425 24.63 1.08 12.47
CA PRO A 425 24.57 0.44 11.15
C PRO A 425 24.19 -1.05 11.19
N GLN A 426 24.59 -1.77 12.26
CA GLN A 426 24.36 -3.21 12.39
C GLN A 426 22.91 -3.51 12.77
N TYR A 427 22.34 -2.71 13.66
CA TYR A 427 20.97 -2.89 14.15
C TYR A 427 19.92 -2.20 13.27
N LYS A 428 20.32 -1.32 12.34
CA LYS A 428 19.39 -0.58 11.46
C LYS A 428 18.37 -1.48 10.75
N LEU A 429 18.81 -2.62 10.22
CA LEU A 429 17.91 -3.58 9.54
C LEU A 429 16.95 -4.28 10.51
N GLU A 430 17.38 -4.51 11.75
CA GLU A 430 16.55 -5.14 12.79
C GLU A 430 15.51 -4.16 13.36
N ILE A 431 15.94 -2.92 13.60
CA ILE A 431 15.08 -1.81 14.02
C ILE A 431 14.00 -1.53 12.96
N ASN A 432 14.38 -1.60 11.67
CA ASN A 432 13.54 -1.35 10.51
C ASN A 432 12.95 0.09 10.50
N GLN A 433 11.72 0.24 10.99
CA GLN A 433 11.01 1.51 11.08
C GLN A 433 11.05 2.06 12.50
N ILE A 434 11.15 3.38 12.67
CA ILE A 434 11.26 4.07 13.96
C ILE A 434 10.08 5.03 14.12
N ALA A 435 9.26 4.82 15.15
CA ALA A 435 8.13 5.69 15.49
C ALA A 435 8.55 6.83 16.44
N LEU A 436 9.51 6.57 17.32
CA LEU A 436 10.09 7.55 18.23
C LEU A 436 11.59 7.35 18.35
N LEU A 437 12.36 8.40 18.08
CA LEU A 437 13.81 8.47 18.24
C LEU A 437 14.15 9.48 19.33
N HIS A 438 14.71 9.02 20.45
CA HIS A 438 15.34 9.89 21.43
C HIS A 438 16.86 9.92 21.17
N ALA A 439 17.35 11.08 20.72
CA ALA A 439 18.73 11.32 20.33
C ALA A 439 19.47 12.10 21.44
N ASP A 440 20.11 11.38 22.35
CA ASP A 440 20.97 11.94 23.40
C ASP A 440 22.43 11.57 23.10
N GLY A 441 23.06 12.36 22.22
CA GLY A 441 24.40 12.08 21.70
C GLY A 441 25.54 12.84 22.39
N ASP A 442 25.22 13.92 23.12
CA ASP A 442 26.11 14.95 23.66
C ASP A 442 27.00 15.67 22.62
N TRP A 443 27.82 14.89 21.91
CA TRP A 443 28.88 15.35 21.01
C TRP A 443 28.42 15.48 19.56
N TYR A 444 29.16 16.28 18.80
CA TYR A 444 28.96 16.47 17.36
C TYR A 444 28.97 15.13 16.60
N GLU A 445 30.04 14.34 16.76
CA GLU A 445 30.19 13.07 16.02
C GLU A 445 29.11 12.06 16.42
N SER A 446 28.86 11.88 17.72
CA SER A 446 27.80 11.01 18.24
C SER A 446 26.41 11.41 17.73
N THR A 447 26.10 12.71 17.73
CA THR A 447 24.83 13.23 17.22
C THR A 447 24.71 12.96 15.72
N MET A 448 25.78 13.23 14.97
CA MET A 448 25.83 13.01 13.52
C MET A 448 25.70 11.51 13.18
N ASP A 449 26.30 10.62 13.97
CA ASP A 449 26.16 9.16 13.83
C ASP A 449 24.70 8.72 14.00
N ILE A 450 23.99 9.25 15.00
CA ILE A 450 22.57 8.96 15.23
C ILE A 450 21.76 9.36 13.99
N PHE A 451 21.91 10.60 13.53
CA PHE A 451 21.14 11.11 12.39
C PHE A 451 21.47 10.39 11.07
N ASN A 452 22.75 10.20 10.75
CA ASN A 452 23.17 9.52 9.52
C ASN A 452 22.67 8.08 9.44
N ASN A 453 22.58 7.38 10.58
CA ASN A 453 22.16 6.00 10.60
C ASN A 453 20.65 5.82 10.72
N LEU A 454 19.98 6.59 11.59
CA LEU A 454 18.61 6.30 12.00
C LEU A 454 17.55 7.24 11.42
N TYR A 455 17.89 8.46 11.00
CA TYR A 455 16.89 9.45 10.57
C TYR A 455 16.02 8.98 9.40
N GLU A 456 16.62 8.27 8.45
CA GLU A 456 15.90 7.68 7.30
C GLU A 456 14.93 6.57 7.71
N SER A 457 15.18 5.92 8.84
CA SER A 457 14.31 4.88 9.40
C SER A 457 13.17 5.48 10.24
N VAL A 458 13.23 6.75 10.62
CA VAL A 458 12.09 7.45 11.25
C VAL A 458 10.97 7.57 10.23
N VAL A 459 9.79 7.04 10.55
CA VAL A 459 8.63 7.06 9.66
C VAL A 459 8.05 8.48 9.51
N PRO A 460 7.24 8.76 8.47
CA PRO A 460 6.42 9.97 8.45
C PRO A 460 5.57 10.08 9.72
N ASN A 461 5.47 11.29 10.27
CA ASN A 461 4.87 11.57 11.58
C ASN A 461 5.63 10.99 12.79
N GLY A 462 6.73 10.26 12.57
CA GLY A 462 7.61 9.80 13.64
C GLY A 462 8.22 10.97 14.40
N ILE A 463 8.43 10.79 15.71
CA ILE A 463 8.88 11.87 16.59
C ILE A 463 10.36 11.73 16.89
N VAL A 464 11.11 12.84 16.83
CA VAL A 464 12.51 12.91 17.24
C VAL A 464 12.66 13.90 18.39
N GLN A 465 13.09 13.43 19.56
CA GLN A 465 13.50 14.29 20.67
C GLN A 465 15.02 14.32 20.74
N ILE A 466 15.61 15.52 20.75
CA ILE A 466 17.06 15.74 20.82
C ILE A 466 17.39 16.37 22.17
N ASP A 467 18.31 15.74 22.89
CA ASP A 467 18.85 16.30 24.11
C ASP A 467 20.20 16.99 23.86
N ASP A 468 20.52 17.95 24.72
CA ASP A 468 21.75 18.75 24.69
C ASP A 468 22.02 19.65 23.49
N TYR A 469 21.05 19.76 22.58
CA TYR A 469 20.98 20.77 21.52
C TYR A 469 21.22 22.19 22.05
N GLY A 470 20.65 22.52 23.20
CA GLY A 470 20.76 23.83 23.83
C GLY A 470 22.06 24.04 24.62
N HIS A 471 22.69 22.96 25.10
CA HIS A 471 23.88 23.02 25.96
C HIS A 471 25.18 22.89 25.18
N TRP A 472 25.33 21.88 24.33
CA TRP A 472 26.57 21.62 23.59
C TRP A 472 26.56 22.28 22.20
N GLU A 473 27.56 23.10 21.93
CA GLU A 473 27.75 23.75 20.63
C GLU A 473 27.90 22.72 19.50
N GLY A 474 28.54 21.58 19.80
CA GLY A 474 28.73 20.45 18.88
C GLY A 474 27.42 19.76 18.50
N CYS A 475 26.57 19.38 19.47
CA CYS A 475 25.24 18.81 19.21
C CYS A 475 24.40 19.74 18.33
N ARG A 476 24.30 21.03 18.70
CA ARG A 476 23.56 22.03 17.91
C ARG A 476 24.07 22.14 16.47
N LYS A 477 25.40 22.16 16.30
CA LYS A 477 26.04 22.24 14.99
C LYS A 477 25.74 21.00 14.15
N ALA A 478 25.78 19.80 14.74
CA ALA A 478 25.47 18.55 14.04
C ALA A 478 24.04 18.54 13.49
N VAL A 479 23.06 18.95 14.31
CA VAL A 479 21.65 19.02 13.89
C VAL A 479 21.47 19.93 12.67
N HIS A 480 22.03 21.15 12.70
CA HIS A 480 21.88 22.10 11.60
C HIS A 480 22.72 21.76 10.35
N GLU A 481 23.85 21.08 10.51
CA GLU A 481 24.61 20.58 9.35
C GLU A 481 23.89 19.40 8.70
N PHE A 482 23.27 18.53 9.49
CA PHE A 482 22.43 17.45 8.97
C PHE A 482 21.17 17.97 8.28
N GLU A 483 20.50 18.98 8.85
CA GLU A 483 19.38 19.72 8.24
C GLU A 483 19.77 20.24 6.84
N LYS A 484 20.93 20.90 6.72
CA LYS A 484 21.47 21.35 5.43
C LYS A 484 21.82 20.20 4.47
N LEU A 485 22.37 19.11 4.99
CA LEU A 485 22.71 17.92 4.19
C LEU A 485 21.47 17.29 3.56
N LYS A 486 20.34 17.29 4.28
CA LYS A 486 19.06 16.77 3.79
C LYS A 486 18.30 17.75 2.91
N GLY A 487 18.63 19.04 2.96
CA GLY A 487 17.83 20.06 2.29
C GLY A 487 16.43 20.19 2.89
N GLU A 488 16.28 19.77 4.15
CA GLU A 488 15.03 19.84 4.91
C GLU A 488 15.18 20.92 5.98
N ARG A 489 14.07 21.41 6.54
CA ARG A 489 14.08 22.33 7.68
C ARG A 489 13.34 21.69 8.85
N PHE A 490 13.99 21.57 10.00
CA PHE A 490 13.37 20.96 11.19
C PHE A 490 12.61 22.03 12.00
N ILE A 491 11.30 21.81 12.19
CA ILE A 491 10.47 22.66 13.07
C ILE A 491 10.70 22.20 14.51
N LEU A 492 11.69 22.81 15.16
CA LEU A 492 12.07 22.48 16.53
C LEU A 492 11.13 23.13 17.55
N HIS A 493 10.62 22.33 18.48
CA HIS A 493 9.86 22.75 19.65
C HIS A 493 10.73 22.66 20.89
N ASP A 494 10.92 23.78 21.59
CA ASP A 494 11.71 23.83 22.82
C ASP A 494 11.00 23.09 23.98
N ILE A 495 11.76 22.28 24.73
CA ILE A 495 11.29 21.61 25.95
C ILE A 495 11.78 22.38 27.19
N ASP A 496 13.09 22.60 27.24
CA ASP A 496 13.78 23.41 28.25
C ASP A 496 15.00 24.10 27.62
N TYR A 497 15.98 24.56 28.42
CA TYR A 497 17.13 25.27 27.86
C TYR A 497 18.04 24.37 27.00
N THR A 498 17.92 23.04 27.12
CA THR A 498 18.83 22.06 26.51
C THR A 498 18.14 21.13 25.51
N GLY A 499 16.92 20.69 25.80
CA GLY A 499 16.17 19.74 24.96
C GLY A 499 15.22 20.39 23.98
N VAL A 500 15.13 19.81 22.79
CA VAL A 500 14.16 20.15 21.74
C VAL A 500 13.55 18.88 21.16
N TRP A 501 12.40 18.97 20.50
CA TRP A 501 11.88 17.88 19.69
C TRP A 501 11.30 18.41 18.38
N PHE A 502 11.17 17.52 17.40
CA PHE A 502 10.40 17.80 16.20
C PHE A 502 9.68 16.54 15.74
N GLN A 503 8.54 16.73 15.09
CA GLN A 503 7.91 15.67 14.32
C GLN A 503 8.58 15.62 12.96
N LYS A 504 9.04 14.44 12.53
CA LYS A 504 9.38 14.24 11.14
C LYS A 504 8.10 14.48 10.38
N LEU A 505 8.04 15.63 9.72
CA LEU A 505 6.92 15.96 8.87
C LEU A 505 6.77 14.82 7.87
N VAL A 506 5.57 14.67 7.33
CA VAL A 506 5.51 14.09 6.00
C VAL A 506 6.38 15.01 5.17
N THR A 507 7.67 14.68 5.00
CA THR A 507 8.42 15.18 3.89
C THR A 507 7.55 14.70 2.74
N LEU A 508 6.78 15.62 2.15
CA LEU A 508 6.41 15.49 0.76
C LEU A 508 7.75 15.45 0.04
N LYS A 509 8.46 14.31 0.10
CA LYS A 509 9.01 13.71 -1.08
C LYS A 509 7.87 13.91 -2.04
N GLN A 510 8.04 14.82 -3.00
CA GLN A 510 7.21 14.88 -4.19
C GLN A 510 6.85 13.43 -4.48
N ILE A 511 5.60 13.04 -4.24
CA ILE A 511 5.16 11.66 -4.43
C ILE A 511 5.16 11.51 -5.93
N SER A 512 6.35 11.26 -6.46
CA SER A 512 6.60 11.03 -7.86
C SER A 512 5.73 9.84 -8.20
N PRO A 513 4.78 9.95 -9.14
CA PRO A 513 3.82 8.89 -9.39
C PRO A 513 4.57 7.60 -9.63
N ILE A 514 4.11 6.52 -9.00
CA ILE A 514 4.69 5.20 -9.11
C ILE A 514 3.94 4.49 -10.23
N ILE A 515 4.63 4.37 -11.36
CA ILE A 515 4.14 3.67 -12.54
C ILE A 515 4.81 2.30 -12.59
N ILE A 516 4.00 1.25 -12.50
CA ILE A 516 4.46 -0.11 -12.64
C ILE A 516 4.51 -0.49 -14.12
N VAL A 517 5.65 -1.04 -14.55
CA VAL A 517 5.83 -1.65 -15.88
C VAL A 517 5.99 -3.16 -15.70
N ASP A 518 5.02 -3.96 -16.16
CA ASP A 518 5.18 -5.41 -16.17
C ASP A 518 6.07 -5.87 -17.32
N GLY A 519 7.25 -6.40 -16.99
CA GLY A 519 8.25 -6.93 -17.92
C GLY A 519 7.89 -8.27 -18.57
N VAL A 520 6.61 -8.68 -18.57
CA VAL A 520 6.12 -9.97 -19.07
C VAL A 520 6.67 -10.36 -20.45
N PHE A 521 6.83 -9.42 -21.38
CA PHE A 521 7.25 -9.76 -22.74
C PHE A 521 8.70 -10.27 -22.81
N PHE A 522 9.57 -9.80 -21.92
CA PHE A 522 10.99 -10.19 -21.89
C PHE A 522 11.19 -11.69 -21.61
N GLN A 523 10.24 -12.32 -20.93
CA GLN A 523 10.26 -13.77 -20.69
C GLN A 523 9.79 -14.57 -21.91
N LEU A 524 8.90 -14.00 -22.73
CA LEU A 524 8.24 -14.70 -23.82
C LEU A 524 9.13 -14.71 -25.07
N TYR A 525 9.62 -13.52 -25.44
CA TYR A 525 10.32 -13.32 -26.70
C TYR A 525 11.37 -12.20 -26.62
N GLN A 526 12.44 -12.35 -27.39
CA GLN A 526 13.48 -11.32 -27.59
C GLN A 526 13.32 -10.72 -29.00
N THR A 527 12.14 -10.16 -29.28
CA THR A 527 11.75 -9.63 -30.61
C THR A 527 11.62 -8.10 -30.59
N GLY A 528 11.02 -7.50 -31.62
CA GLY A 528 10.88 -6.05 -31.76
C GLY A 528 10.20 -5.36 -30.57
N ILE A 529 9.18 -5.98 -29.97
CA ILE A 529 8.50 -5.42 -28.78
C ILE A 529 9.47 -5.36 -27.58
N ALA A 530 10.31 -6.38 -27.37
CA ALA A 530 11.33 -6.33 -26.32
C ALA A 530 12.34 -5.19 -26.57
N ARG A 531 12.67 -4.90 -27.84
CA ARG A 531 13.52 -3.76 -28.21
C ARG A 531 12.85 -2.42 -27.88
N VAL A 532 11.56 -2.27 -28.20
CA VAL A 532 10.77 -1.07 -27.84
C VAL A 532 10.85 -0.80 -26.34
N TRP A 533 10.52 -1.79 -25.51
CA TRP A 533 10.52 -1.63 -24.07
C TRP A 533 11.91 -1.40 -23.49
N LYS A 534 12.94 -2.10 -23.99
CA LYS A 534 14.32 -1.85 -23.58
C LYS A 534 14.73 -0.41 -23.88
N SER A 535 14.44 0.09 -25.09
CA SER A 535 14.78 1.47 -25.48
C SER A 535 14.01 2.51 -24.68
N LEU A 536 12.72 2.30 -24.40
CA LEU A 536 11.95 3.19 -23.52
C LEU A 536 12.57 3.29 -22.12
N LEU A 537 12.91 2.15 -21.52
CA LEU A 537 13.54 2.11 -20.20
C LEU A 537 14.93 2.80 -20.19
N GLU A 538 15.73 2.64 -21.25
CA GLU A 538 17.01 3.32 -21.40
C GLU A 538 16.84 4.85 -21.52
N GLU A 539 15.90 5.32 -22.34
CA GLU A 539 15.62 6.74 -22.52
C GLU A 539 15.03 7.38 -21.26
N TRP A 540 14.12 6.69 -20.55
CA TRP A 540 13.58 7.16 -19.27
C TRP A 540 14.65 7.26 -18.18
N ASN A 541 15.64 6.38 -18.19
CA ASN A 541 16.79 6.55 -17.31
C ASN A 541 17.61 7.79 -17.69
N ASN A 542 17.80 8.05 -18.97
CA ASN A 542 18.59 9.20 -19.45
C ASN A 542 17.94 10.55 -19.16
N ASN A 543 16.60 10.64 -19.24
CA ASN A 543 15.87 11.90 -19.02
C ASN A 543 15.34 12.07 -17.58
N GLY A 544 15.63 11.11 -16.69
CA GLY A 544 15.26 11.15 -15.27
C GLY A 544 13.84 10.66 -14.95
N PHE A 545 13.06 10.25 -15.95
CA PHE A 545 11.73 9.67 -15.76
C PHE A 545 11.76 8.32 -15.03
N ALA A 546 12.87 7.59 -15.07
CA ALA A 546 13.05 6.30 -14.39
C ALA A 546 12.77 6.34 -12.88
N LYS A 547 12.84 7.52 -12.23
CA LYS A 547 12.48 7.67 -10.81
C LYS A 547 11.01 7.34 -10.51
N HIS A 548 10.15 7.41 -11.52
CA HIS A 548 8.72 7.07 -11.47
C HIS A 548 8.45 5.59 -11.77
N ILE A 549 9.44 4.83 -12.26
CA ILE A 549 9.24 3.51 -12.82
C ILE A 549 9.66 2.41 -11.84
N VAL A 550 8.76 1.45 -11.62
CA VAL A 550 9.08 0.15 -11.03
C VAL A 550 8.80 -0.95 -12.05
N VAL A 551 9.83 -1.69 -12.46
CA VAL A 551 9.67 -2.80 -13.40
C VAL A 551 9.43 -4.09 -12.62
N LEU A 552 8.31 -4.78 -12.91
CA LEU A 552 8.11 -6.15 -12.45
C LEU A 552 8.94 -7.08 -13.31
N ASP A 553 9.98 -7.65 -12.71
CA ASP A 553 10.92 -8.54 -13.36
C ASP A 553 10.47 -9.99 -13.20
N ARG A 554 9.79 -10.48 -14.24
CA ARG A 554 9.29 -11.85 -14.30
C ARG A 554 10.43 -12.84 -14.43
N ALA A 555 10.67 -13.60 -13.37
CA ALA A 555 11.70 -14.65 -13.31
C ALA A 555 13.12 -14.19 -13.73
N GLY A 556 13.47 -12.92 -13.52
CA GLY A 556 14.81 -12.41 -13.83
C GLY A 556 15.08 -12.17 -15.32
N THR A 557 14.04 -11.99 -16.13
CA THR A 557 14.15 -11.89 -17.60
C THR A 557 14.25 -10.46 -18.13
N ALA A 558 13.84 -9.47 -17.35
CA ALA A 558 13.90 -8.06 -17.76
C ALA A 558 15.36 -7.55 -17.83
N PRO A 559 15.70 -6.69 -18.82
CA PRO A 559 17.03 -6.11 -18.91
C PRO A 559 17.33 -5.23 -17.69
N LYS A 560 18.54 -5.35 -17.12
CA LYS A 560 18.96 -4.57 -15.95
C LYS A 560 19.60 -3.26 -16.36
N ILE A 561 18.76 -2.24 -16.49
CA ILE A 561 19.16 -0.86 -16.78
C ILE A 561 19.45 -0.15 -15.45
N PRO A 562 20.66 0.41 -15.24
CA PRO A 562 20.98 1.18 -14.04
C PRO A 562 20.01 2.34 -13.83
N GLY A 563 19.67 2.65 -12.57
CA GLY A 563 18.77 3.76 -12.23
C GLY A 563 17.28 3.42 -12.21
N ILE A 564 16.88 2.26 -12.72
CA ILE A 564 15.50 1.74 -12.64
C ILE A 564 15.34 0.82 -11.43
N ARG A 565 14.20 0.92 -10.74
CA ARG A 565 13.80 -0.02 -9.68
C ARG A 565 13.20 -1.28 -10.29
N TYR A 566 13.58 -2.44 -9.75
CA TYR A 566 13.04 -3.74 -10.18
C TYR A 566 12.47 -4.49 -8.98
N ARG A 567 11.29 -5.09 -9.17
CA ARG A 567 10.65 -5.99 -8.21
C ARG A 567 10.57 -7.38 -8.83
N ALA A 568 11.14 -8.38 -8.17
CA ALA A 568 11.09 -9.75 -8.67
C ALA A 568 9.68 -10.32 -8.49
N VAL A 569 9.12 -10.90 -9.56
CA VAL A 569 7.83 -11.59 -9.52
C VAL A 569 7.91 -12.94 -10.25
N PRO A 570 6.99 -13.88 -9.97
CA PRO A 570 6.95 -15.16 -10.67
C PRO A 570 6.83 -15.03 -12.20
N ALA A 571 7.25 -16.09 -12.90
CA ALA A 571 7.00 -16.21 -14.33
C ALA A 571 5.49 -16.22 -14.61
N TYR A 572 5.10 -15.66 -15.75
CA TYR A 572 3.71 -15.65 -16.19
C TYR A 572 3.31 -17.00 -16.78
N ASP A 573 2.11 -17.46 -16.45
CA ASP A 573 1.52 -18.69 -16.99
C ASP A 573 0.10 -18.42 -17.51
N TYR A 574 -0.09 -18.62 -18.81
CA TYR A 574 -1.39 -18.51 -19.48
C TYR A 574 -2.46 -19.48 -18.96
N ASN A 575 -2.09 -20.49 -18.17
CA ASN A 575 -3.05 -21.40 -17.52
C ASN A 575 -3.54 -20.88 -16.16
N ASN A 576 -2.97 -19.81 -15.63
CA ASN A 576 -3.28 -19.29 -14.30
C ASN A 576 -3.39 -17.76 -14.29
N THR A 577 -4.16 -17.23 -15.23
CA THR A 577 -4.31 -15.77 -15.46
C THR A 577 -4.94 -15.05 -14.28
N ASP A 578 -5.92 -15.66 -13.61
CA ASP A 578 -6.65 -15.00 -12.50
C ASP A 578 -5.75 -14.78 -11.28
N ALA A 579 -5.01 -15.81 -10.87
CA ALA A 579 -4.03 -15.69 -9.78
C ALA A 579 -2.89 -14.72 -10.15
N ASP A 580 -2.55 -14.60 -11.44
CA ASP A 580 -1.59 -13.60 -11.88
C ASP A 580 -2.12 -12.18 -11.72
N ARG A 581 -3.40 -11.90 -12.05
CA ARG A 581 -4.00 -10.58 -11.81
C ARG A 581 -4.06 -10.22 -10.33
N GLU A 582 -4.39 -11.18 -9.46
CA GLU A 582 -4.34 -10.98 -8.01
C GLU A 582 -2.92 -10.65 -7.53
N MET A 583 -1.92 -11.36 -8.03
CA MET A 583 -0.50 -11.08 -7.72
C MET A 583 -0.05 -9.72 -8.23
N LEU A 584 -0.44 -9.35 -9.45
CA LEU A 584 -0.16 -8.03 -10.01
C LEU A 584 -0.83 -6.93 -9.19
N GLN A 585 -2.09 -7.11 -8.77
CA GLN A 585 -2.77 -6.16 -7.91
C GLN A 585 -2.06 -6.02 -6.57
N GLN A 586 -1.69 -7.12 -5.93
CA GLN A 586 -0.92 -7.10 -4.69
C GLN A 586 0.42 -6.36 -4.88
N ALA A 587 1.11 -6.57 -6.01
CA ALA A 587 2.35 -5.85 -6.30
C ALA A 587 2.10 -4.35 -6.51
N CYS A 588 0.99 -3.95 -7.13
CA CYS A 588 0.57 -2.56 -7.24
C CYS A 588 0.29 -1.94 -5.87
N ASP A 589 -0.48 -2.62 -5.02
CA ASP A 589 -0.86 -2.12 -3.69
C ASP A 589 0.38 -1.96 -2.78
N GLU A 590 1.28 -2.95 -2.78
CA GLU A 590 2.48 -2.91 -1.96
C GLU A 590 3.51 -1.86 -2.41
N GLU A 591 3.57 -1.53 -3.70
CA GLU A 591 4.43 -0.45 -4.20
C GLU A 591 3.74 0.92 -4.15
N GLY A 592 2.43 0.98 -3.86
CA GLY A 592 1.64 2.21 -3.93
C GLY A 592 1.53 2.75 -5.35
N ALA A 593 1.23 1.88 -6.32
CA ALA A 593 1.21 2.22 -7.74
C ALA A 593 -0.01 3.07 -8.12
N ASP A 594 0.24 4.23 -8.74
CA ASP A 594 -0.79 5.11 -9.31
C ASP A 594 -1.28 4.59 -10.68
N LEU A 595 -0.42 3.85 -11.39
CA LEU A 595 -0.70 3.39 -12.75
C LEU A 595 0.06 2.12 -13.07
N PHE A 596 -0.54 1.28 -13.91
CA PHE A 596 0.07 0.08 -14.45
C PHE A 596 0.16 0.12 -15.98
N ILE A 597 1.25 -0.39 -16.53
CA ILE A 597 1.36 -0.68 -17.96
C ILE A 597 2.04 -2.03 -18.18
N SER A 598 1.48 -2.86 -19.06
CA SER A 598 2.08 -4.12 -19.45
C SER A 598 2.96 -3.96 -20.67
N SER A 599 4.10 -4.65 -20.69
CA SER A 599 4.88 -4.83 -21.92
C SER A 599 4.19 -5.70 -22.97
N TYR A 600 3.09 -6.36 -22.59
CA TYR A 600 2.23 -7.06 -23.52
C TYR A 600 0.76 -6.97 -23.09
N TYR A 601 0.19 -8.00 -22.46
CA TYR A 601 -1.26 -8.10 -22.26
C TYR A 601 -1.67 -8.58 -20.86
N THR A 602 -0.87 -8.28 -19.84
CA THR A 602 -1.23 -8.56 -18.43
C THR A 602 -1.94 -7.36 -17.82
N THR A 603 -2.74 -7.60 -16.77
CA THR A 603 -3.55 -6.55 -16.13
C THR A 603 -3.68 -6.79 -14.63
N PRO A 604 -3.71 -5.72 -13.81
CA PRO A 604 -4.12 -5.79 -12.41
C PRO A 604 -5.65 -5.85 -12.30
N ILE A 605 -6.21 -5.70 -11.09
CA ILE A 605 -7.66 -5.81 -10.84
C ILE A 605 -8.31 -4.43 -10.75
N THR A 606 -7.76 -3.55 -9.91
CA THR A 606 -8.33 -2.22 -9.58
C THR A 606 -7.39 -1.08 -9.94
N THR A 607 -6.07 -1.31 -10.01
CA THR A 607 -5.11 -0.26 -10.39
C THR A 607 -5.36 0.18 -11.85
N PRO A 608 -5.52 1.48 -12.13
CA PRO A 608 -5.70 1.98 -13.48
C PRO A 608 -4.58 1.54 -14.42
N SER A 609 -4.91 1.25 -15.67
CA SER A 609 -3.94 0.69 -16.62
C SER A 609 -3.92 1.39 -17.98
N VAL A 610 -2.74 1.39 -18.62
CA VAL A 610 -2.56 1.85 -19.99
C VAL A 610 -2.28 0.67 -20.90
N PHE A 611 -2.98 0.59 -22.03
CA PHE A 611 -2.75 -0.42 -23.05
C PHE A 611 -1.92 0.13 -24.20
N MET A 612 -0.78 -0.50 -24.49
CA MET A 612 0.04 -0.18 -25.67
C MET A 612 -0.21 -1.18 -26.80
N ALA A 613 -0.93 -0.74 -27.83
CA ALA A 613 -1.19 -1.51 -29.03
C ALA A 613 0.04 -1.54 -29.95
N HIS A 614 0.67 -2.72 -30.04
CA HIS A 614 1.75 -2.98 -30.99
C HIS A 614 1.25 -3.42 -32.38
N ASP A 615 0.10 -4.10 -32.45
CA ASP A 615 -0.62 -4.47 -33.67
C ASP A 615 -2.03 -5.02 -33.36
N MET A 616 -2.86 -5.18 -34.41
CA MET A 616 -4.15 -5.88 -34.38
C MET A 616 -4.19 -7.07 -35.36
N ILE A 617 -3.04 -7.75 -35.55
CA ILE A 617 -2.91 -8.84 -36.53
C ILE A 617 -3.87 -10.00 -36.24
N PRO A 618 -3.98 -10.54 -35.00
CA PRO A 618 -4.86 -11.66 -34.71
C PRO A 618 -6.32 -11.36 -35.07
N GLU A 619 -6.78 -10.14 -34.76
CA GLU A 619 -8.15 -9.69 -35.01
C GLU A 619 -8.43 -9.51 -36.51
N LEU A 620 -7.53 -8.84 -37.22
CA LEU A 620 -7.72 -8.52 -38.64
C LEU A 620 -7.53 -9.72 -39.57
N LEU A 621 -6.68 -10.69 -39.20
CA LEU A 621 -6.42 -11.88 -39.99
C LEU A 621 -7.28 -13.09 -39.59
N GLY A 622 -8.25 -12.90 -38.68
CA GLY A 622 -9.20 -13.94 -38.27
C GLY A 622 -8.53 -15.13 -37.57
N TRP A 623 -7.54 -14.85 -36.72
CA TRP A 623 -6.92 -15.89 -35.89
C TRP A 623 -7.91 -16.38 -34.82
N ASN A 624 -7.60 -17.52 -34.19
CA ASN A 624 -8.43 -18.05 -33.12
C ASN A 624 -8.23 -17.22 -31.83
N LEU A 625 -9.15 -16.28 -31.59
CA LEU A 625 -9.13 -15.37 -30.44
C LEU A 625 -9.41 -16.06 -29.09
N GLU A 626 -9.83 -17.33 -29.10
CA GLU A 626 -9.96 -18.14 -27.88
C GLU A 626 -8.60 -18.55 -27.27
N ASN A 627 -7.51 -18.38 -28.02
CA ASN A 627 -6.17 -18.58 -27.48
C ASN A 627 -5.99 -17.69 -26.23
N PRO A 628 -5.50 -18.24 -25.09
CA PRO A 628 -5.34 -17.48 -23.85
C PRO A 628 -4.67 -16.11 -24.06
N MET A 629 -3.63 -16.04 -24.89
CA MET A 629 -2.93 -14.78 -25.17
C MET A 629 -3.80 -13.69 -25.78
N TRP A 630 -4.71 -14.04 -26.68
CA TRP A 630 -5.60 -13.07 -27.32
C TRP A 630 -6.79 -12.73 -26.44
N ARG A 631 -7.25 -13.67 -25.60
CA ARG A 631 -8.23 -13.37 -24.54
C ARG A 631 -7.68 -12.35 -23.54
N GLU A 632 -6.44 -12.52 -23.11
CA GLU A 632 -5.78 -11.55 -22.22
C GLU A 632 -5.54 -10.21 -22.91
N LYS A 633 -5.22 -10.20 -24.21
CA LYS A 633 -5.17 -8.96 -25.01
C LYS A 633 -6.50 -8.21 -24.97
N HIS A 634 -7.61 -8.91 -25.22
CA HIS A 634 -8.95 -8.30 -25.22
C HIS A 634 -9.34 -7.79 -23.85
N TYR A 635 -9.04 -8.56 -22.80
CA TYR A 635 -9.22 -8.11 -21.42
C TYR A 635 -8.38 -6.86 -21.12
N GLY A 636 -7.12 -6.85 -21.54
CA GLY A 636 -6.22 -5.70 -21.40
C GLY A 636 -6.72 -4.44 -22.10
N ILE A 637 -7.33 -4.59 -23.29
CA ILE A 637 -7.96 -3.47 -24.00
C ILE A 637 -9.17 -2.97 -23.21
N GLN A 638 -10.07 -3.86 -22.81
CA GLN A 638 -11.32 -3.49 -22.13
C GLN A 638 -11.10 -2.89 -20.73
N HIS A 639 -10.02 -3.26 -20.05
CA HIS A 639 -9.67 -2.79 -18.71
C HIS A 639 -8.86 -1.48 -18.73
N ALA A 640 -8.33 -1.08 -19.89
CA ALA A 640 -7.46 0.08 -19.97
C ALA A 640 -8.21 1.41 -19.81
N SER A 641 -7.62 2.31 -19.04
CA SER A 641 -8.07 3.68 -18.84
C SER A 641 -7.52 4.63 -19.93
N ALA A 642 -6.42 4.26 -20.58
CA ALA A 642 -5.84 5.01 -21.70
C ALA A 642 -5.15 4.07 -22.71
N TYR A 643 -4.99 4.56 -23.94
CA TYR A 643 -4.50 3.77 -25.07
C TYR A 643 -3.34 4.46 -25.79
N ILE A 644 -2.29 3.70 -26.06
CA ILE A 644 -1.16 4.12 -26.88
C ILE A 644 -1.07 3.17 -28.08
N ALA A 645 -0.78 3.69 -29.27
CA ALA A 645 -0.55 2.88 -30.46
C ALA A 645 0.79 3.24 -31.12
N VAL A 646 1.49 2.24 -31.66
CA VAL A 646 2.81 2.45 -32.29
C VAL A 646 2.74 3.09 -33.69
N SER A 647 1.55 3.24 -34.27
CA SER A 647 1.31 3.86 -35.59
C SER A 647 -0.12 4.37 -35.70
N GLU A 648 -0.37 5.26 -36.66
CA GLU A 648 -1.71 5.77 -36.95
C GLU A 648 -2.61 4.63 -37.45
N ASN A 649 -2.09 3.75 -38.31
CA ASN A 649 -2.83 2.57 -38.75
C ASN A 649 -3.20 1.65 -37.57
N THR A 650 -2.28 1.40 -36.62
CA THR A 650 -2.60 0.58 -35.44
C THR A 650 -3.66 1.23 -34.55
N ALA A 651 -3.65 2.55 -34.40
CA ALA A 651 -4.70 3.28 -33.69
C ALA A 651 -6.07 3.11 -34.37
N ASN A 652 -6.12 3.28 -35.70
CA ASN A 652 -7.35 3.08 -36.48
C ASN A 652 -7.85 1.63 -36.38
N ASP A 653 -6.96 0.65 -36.44
CA ASP A 653 -7.33 -0.75 -36.35
C ASP A 653 -7.78 -1.16 -34.94
N LEU A 654 -7.20 -0.57 -33.88
CA LEU A 654 -7.68 -0.74 -32.51
C LEU A 654 -9.13 -0.29 -32.40
N VAL A 655 -9.43 0.95 -32.82
CA VAL A 655 -10.80 1.51 -32.80
C VAL A 655 -11.76 0.75 -33.71
N LYS A 656 -11.28 0.25 -34.85
CA LYS A 656 -12.09 -0.58 -35.74
C LYS A 656 -12.48 -1.90 -35.08
N CYS A 657 -11.60 -2.49 -34.27
CA CYS A 657 -11.88 -3.73 -33.54
C CYS A 657 -12.69 -3.48 -32.26
N PHE A 658 -12.51 -2.31 -31.63
CA PHE A 658 -13.15 -1.88 -30.38
C PHE A 658 -13.76 -0.48 -30.56
N PRO A 659 -14.95 -0.38 -31.19
CA PRO A 659 -15.58 0.90 -31.57
C PRO A 659 -15.99 1.79 -30.40
N GLU A 660 -15.99 1.26 -29.18
CA GLU A 660 -16.21 2.01 -27.94
C GLU A 660 -15.05 2.95 -27.59
N ILE A 661 -13.86 2.75 -28.18
CA ILE A 661 -12.68 3.58 -27.97
C ILE A 661 -12.71 4.76 -28.95
N PRO A 662 -12.77 6.02 -28.49
CA PRO A 662 -12.65 7.18 -29.36
C PRO A 662 -11.25 7.28 -29.98
N LEU A 663 -11.17 7.58 -31.28
CA LEU A 663 -9.88 7.65 -31.99
C LEU A 663 -8.97 8.76 -31.45
N ASP A 664 -9.56 9.88 -31.06
CA ASP A 664 -8.88 11.03 -30.44
C ASP A 664 -8.34 10.73 -29.03
N SER A 665 -8.82 9.68 -28.36
CA SER A 665 -8.24 9.22 -27.09
C SER A 665 -7.03 8.28 -27.25
N VAL A 666 -6.69 7.86 -28.48
CA VAL A 666 -5.55 6.96 -28.73
C VAL A 666 -4.31 7.78 -29.07
N ILE A 667 -3.31 7.73 -28.18
CA ILE A 667 -2.05 8.46 -28.37
C ILE A 667 -1.13 7.67 -29.31
N VAL A 668 -0.67 8.29 -30.40
CA VAL A 668 0.26 7.65 -31.33
C VAL A 668 1.71 7.93 -30.93
N ALA A 669 2.44 6.88 -30.55
CA ALA A 669 3.86 6.93 -30.20
C ALA A 669 4.68 6.08 -31.19
N LYS A 670 5.18 6.71 -32.26
CA LYS A 670 5.93 6.02 -33.33
C LYS A 670 7.23 5.44 -32.79
N ASN A 671 7.52 4.17 -33.10
CA ASN A 671 8.76 3.53 -32.64
C ASN A 671 10.01 4.27 -33.17
N GLY A 672 11.05 4.32 -32.34
CA GLY A 672 12.33 4.90 -32.70
C GLY A 672 13.27 3.96 -33.44
N VAL A 673 14.45 4.47 -33.81
CA VAL A 673 15.60 3.69 -34.27
C VAL A 673 16.85 4.14 -33.54
N ASN A 674 17.71 3.19 -33.12
CA ASN A 674 18.96 3.53 -32.46
C ASN A 674 20.00 3.95 -33.51
N HIS A 675 20.12 5.26 -33.76
CA HIS A 675 21.05 5.83 -34.73
C HIS A 675 22.54 5.60 -34.41
N GLN A 676 22.88 5.19 -33.18
CA GLN A 676 24.26 4.82 -32.82
C GLN A 676 24.63 3.42 -33.33
N ILE A 677 23.68 2.49 -33.31
CA ILE A 677 23.87 1.11 -33.80
C ILE A 677 23.55 1.03 -35.29
N PHE A 678 22.37 1.50 -35.69
CA PHE A 678 21.89 1.48 -37.06
C PHE A 678 22.32 2.76 -37.78
N SER A 679 23.48 2.69 -38.41
CA SER A 679 24.01 3.73 -39.28
C SER A 679 24.85 3.11 -40.40
N PRO A 680 25.17 3.83 -41.48
CA PRO A 680 25.98 3.29 -42.56
C PRO A 680 27.37 2.86 -42.06
N VAL A 681 27.73 1.59 -42.21
CA VAL A 681 29.02 1.06 -41.75
C VAL A 681 30.10 1.07 -42.83
N THR A 682 31.36 0.95 -42.43
CA THR A 682 32.49 0.94 -43.38
C THR A 682 32.54 -0.35 -44.21
N GLN A 683 33.06 -0.24 -45.44
CA GLN A 683 33.25 -1.40 -46.33
C GLN A 683 34.10 -2.52 -45.70
N GLN A 684 35.05 -2.18 -44.82
CA GLN A 684 35.86 -3.15 -44.10
C GLN A 684 35.02 -4.04 -43.18
N LYS A 685 34.08 -3.45 -42.41
CA LYS A 685 33.16 -4.21 -41.55
C LYS A 685 32.23 -5.10 -42.39
N ILE A 686 31.71 -4.59 -43.51
CA ILE A 686 30.88 -5.38 -44.45
C ILE A 686 31.66 -6.58 -44.99
N ASN A 687 32.91 -6.37 -45.42
CA ASN A 687 33.75 -7.46 -45.94
C ASN A 687 34.08 -8.50 -44.86
N ALA A 688 34.35 -8.06 -43.62
CA ALA A 688 34.59 -8.96 -42.50
C ALA A 688 33.34 -9.81 -42.17
N PHE A 689 32.15 -9.19 -42.17
CA PHE A 689 30.88 -9.91 -42.02
C PHE A 689 30.68 -10.95 -43.12
N LYS A 690 30.90 -10.56 -44.38
CA LYS A 690 30.81 -11.46 -45.53
C LYS A 690 31.73 -12.67 -45.40
N ILE A 691 32.98 -12.46 -44.99
CA ILE A 691 33.94 -13.54 -44.72
C ILE A 691 33.46 -14.43 -43.56
N LYS A 692 33.02 -13.82 -42.45
CA LYS A 692 32.56 -14.53 -41.25
C LYS A 692 31.40 -15.48 -41.55
N TYR A 693 30.42 -15.04 -42.33
CA TYR A 693 29.22 -15.81 -42.63
C TYR A 693 29.25 -16.51 -44.00
N GLY A 694 30.37 -16.45 -44.73
CA GLY A 694 30.51 -17.08 -46.03
C GLY A 694 29.67 -16.47 -47.16
N VAL A 695 29.23 -15.22 -47.00
CA VAL A 695 28.47 -14.48 -48.03
C VAL A 695 29.44 -13.99 -49.10
N ILE A 696 29.39 -14.61 -50.27
CA ILE A 696 30.40 -14.41 -51.33
C ILE A 696 29.91 -13.57 -52.50
N LYS A 697 28.58 -13.38 -52.61
CA LYS A 697 27.94 -12.59 -53.68
C LYS A 697 27.25 -11.34 -53.12
N PRO A 698 26.88 -10.36 -53.96
CA PRO A 698 25.87 -9.38 -53.58
C PRO A 698 24.60 -10.10 -53.12
N TYR A 699 23.90 -9.56 -52.13
CA TYR A 699 22.79 -10.27 -51.51
C TYR A 699 21.57 -9.41 -51.25
N PHE A 700 20.41 -10.04 -51.25
CA PHE A 700 19.17 -9.48 -50.70
C PHE A 700 18.99 -9.96 -49.26
N LEU A 701 18.47 -9.09 -48.41
CA LEU A 701 18.27 -9.37 -46.99
C LEU A 701 16.77 -9.51 -46.69
N LEU A 702 16.41 -10.52 -45.91
CA LEU A 702 15.08 -10.69 -45.33
C LEU A 702 15.22 -10.83 -43.81
N VAL A 703 14.41 -10.09 -43.07
CA VAL A 703 14.36 -10.10 -41.60
C VAL A 703 13.00 -10.61 -41.16
N GLY A 704 12.96 -11.64 -40.30
CA GLY A 704 11.71 -12.24 -39.82
C GLY A 704 10.92 -13.02 -40.89
N ALA A 705 11.62 -13.79 -41.74
CA ALA A 705 11.00 -14.51 -42.85
C ALA A 705 9.96 -15.56 -42.38
N GLY A 706 8.80 -15.62 -43.02
CA GLY A 706 7.69 -16.48 -42.63
C GLY A 706 6.62 -16.69 -43.71
N THR A 707 5.84 -17.77 -43.55
CA THR A 707 4.78 -18.24 -44.46
C THR A 707 3.42 -17.79 -43.90
N GLY A 708 3.01 -16.57 -44.23
CA GLY A 708 1.83 -15.94 -43.64
C GLY A 708 1.81 -14.46 -43.97
N TYR A 709 1.51 -13.62 -42.99
CA TYR A 709 1.49 -12.17 -43.20
C TYR A 709 2.86 -11.58 -43.59
N LYS A 710 3.98 -12.19 -43.17
CA LYS A 710 5.34 -11.81 -43.61
C LYS A 710 5.63 -12.11 -45.08
N ASN A 711 4.84 -13.00 -45.70
CA ASN A 711 4.77 -13.24 -47.14
C ASN A 711 6.11 -13.46 -47.87
N SER A 712 7.08 -14.12 -47.22
CA SER A 712 8.41 -14.32 -47.81
C SER A 712 8.39 -15.17 -49.09
N ILE A 713 7.31 -15.93 -49.32
CA ILE A 713 7.10 -16.68 -50.55
C ILE A 713 7.06 -15.79 -51.80
N LEU A 714 6.57 -14.55 -51.68
CA LEU A 714 6.53 -13.59 -52.79
C LEU A 714 7.95 -13.30 -53.28
N PHE A 715 8.87 -13.02 -52.35
CA PHE A 715 10.28 -12.84 -52.65
C PHE A 715 10.89 -14.05 -53.34
N PHE A 716 10.70 -15.26 -52.80
CA PHE A 716 11.31 -16.45 -53.38
C PHE A 716 10.81 -16.73 -54.80
N LYS A 717 9.51 -16.59 -55.06
CA LYS A 717 8.95 -16.69 -56.41
C LYS A 717 9.57 -15.67 -57.37
N ALA A 718 9.60 -14.40 -56.98
CA ALA A 718 10.17 -13.32 -57.78
C ALA A 718 11.68 -13.50 -58.02
N PHE A 719 12.41 -13.90 -56.99
CA PHE A 719 13.85 -14.17 -57.04
C PHE A 719 14.18 -15.29 -58.03
N SER A 720 13.34 -16.34 -58.10
CA SER A 720 13.52 -17.44 -59.05
C SER A 720 13.31 -17.05 -60.51
N GLN A 721 12.61 -15.94 -60.79
CA GLN A 721 12.41 -15.41 -62.14
C GLN A 721 13.61 -14.59 -62.64
N LEU A 722 14.55 -14.23 -61.77
CA LEU A 722 15.75 -13.49 -62.19
C LEU A 722 16.62 -14.38 -63.08
N ILE A 723 16.93 -13.90 -64.30
CA ILE A 723 17.75 -14.61 -65.29
C ILE A 723 19.11 -15.06 -64.70
N ASN A 724 19.67 -14.26 -63.78
CA ASN A 724 20.93 -14.52 -63.09
C ASN A 724 20.74 -14.62 -61.56
N SER A 725 19.68 -15.29 -61.08
CA SER A 725 19.44 -15.49 -59.64
C SER A 725 20.65 -16.09 -58.90
N TYR A 726 21.38 -17.01 -59.54
CA TYR A 726 22.63 -17.60 -59.05
C TYR A 726 23.77 -16.58 -58.87
N GLY A 727 23.65 -15.35 -59.40
CA GLY A 727 24.58 -14.25 -59.19
C GLY A 727 24.44 -13.57 -57.81
N PHE A 728 23.43 -13.95 -57.03
CA PHE A 728 23.13 -13.37 -55.72
C PHE A 728 23.09 -14.43 -54.63
N ASP A 729 23.43 -14.00 -53.42
CA ASP A 729 23.15 -14.73 -52.19
C ASP A 729 21.86 -14.17 -51.55
N VAL A 730 21.23 -14.94 -50.67
CA VAL A 730 20.10 -14.47 -49.86
C VAL A 730 20.48 -14.60 -48.39
N VAL A 731 20.36 -13.52 -47.63
CA VAL A 731 20.58 -13.52 -46.18
C VAL A 731 19.23 -13.48 -45.50
N LEU A 732 18.96 -14.47 -44.65
CA LEU A 732 17.77 -14.56 -43.81
C LEU A 732 18.18 -14.52 -42.34
N THR A 733 17.54 -13.63 -41.58
CA THR A 733 17.69 -13.56 -40.12
C THR A 733 16.33 -13.45 -39.44
N GLY A 734 16.26 -13.77 -38.14
CA GLY A 734 15.01 -13.75 -37.37
C GLY A 734 14.00 -14.86 -37.73
N SER A 735 14.43 -15.88 -38.48
CA SER A 735 13.69 -17.15 -38.67
C SER A 735 14.47 -18.25 -37.96
N GLY A 736 13.81 -19.27 -37.41
CA GLY A 736 14.37 -20.29 -36.48
C GLY A 736 15.48 -21.22 -37.04
N GLY A 737 16.44 -20.70 -37.78
CA GLY A 737 17.67 -21.35 -38.23
C GLY A 737 17.53 -22.25 -39.46
N LEU A 738 16.30 -22.60 -39.87
CA LEU A 738 16.05 -23.50 -41.00
C LEU A 738 15.17 -22.84 -42.06
N LEU A 739 15.59 -22.93 -43.33
CA LEU A 739 14.78 -22.52 -44.45
C LEU A 739 13.60 -23.49 -44.65
N ALA A 740 12.38 -22.94 -44.62
CA ALA A 740 11.14 -23.69 -44.82
C ALA A 740 11.19 -24.48 -46.16
N PRO A 741 10.68 -25.73 -46.19
CA PRO A 741 10.78 -26.60 -47.36
C PRO A 741 10.20 -25.98 -48.65
N GLU A 742 9.11 -25.22 -48.54
CA GLU A 742 8.46 -24.54 -49.66
C GLU A 742 9.36 -23.51 -50.36
N PHE A 743 10.24 -22.83 -49.62
CA PHE A 743 11.14 -21.84 -50.19
C PHE A 743 12.30 -22.47 -50.99
N ARG A 744 12.73 -23.69 -50.61
CA ARG A 744 13.88 -24.38 -51.24
C ARG A 744 13.71 -24.62 -52.73
N THR A 745 12.46 -24.75 -53.19
CA THR A 745 12.15 -24.99 -54.61
C THR A 745 12.52 -23.80 -55.51
N TYR A 746 12.63 -22.60 -54.93
CA TYR A 746 12.89 -21.34 -55.64
C TYR A 746 14.34 -20.84 -55.53
N THR A 747 15.21 -21.57 -54.82
CA THR A 747 16.58 -21.12 -54.50
C THR A 747 17.65 -21.82 -55.35
N SER A 748 17.25 -22.47 -56.46
CA SER A 748 18.17 -23.24 -57.30
C SER A 748 19.33 -22.39 -57.83
N GLY A 749 20.56 -22.72 -57.41
CA GLY A 749 21.78 -22.05 -57.86
C GLY A 749 22.27 -20.88 -56.98
N SER A 750 21.49 -20.48 -55.96
CA SER A 750 21.85 -19.42 -55.00
C SER A 750 22.09 -19.99 -53.62
N ILE A 751 22.96 -19.36 -52.84
CA ILE A 751 23.19 -19.74 -51.44
C ILE A 751 22.24 -18.94 -50.56
N VAL A 752 21.46 -19.63 -49.74
CA VAL A 752 20.61 -19.02 -48.73
C VAL A 752 21.26 -19.18 -47.36
N HIS A 753 21.66 -18.06 -46.78
CA HIS A 753 22.32 -18.00 -45.48
C HIS A 753 21.29 -17.71 -44.41
N THR A 754 20.94 -18.70 -43.59
CA THR A 754 20.06 -18.55 -42.43
C THR A 754 20.89 -18.39 -41.17
N MET A 755 20.78 -17.23 -40.52
CA MET A 755 21.59 -16.86 -39.36
C MET A 755 20.77 -16.13 -38.30
N GLN A 756 21.30 -16.06 -37.09
CA GLN A 756 20.82 -15.16 -36.04
C GLN A 756 21.89 -14.08 -35.86
N LEU A 757 21.47 -12.82 -35.91
CA LEU A 757 22.37 -11.67 -35.87
C LEU A 757 22.09 -10.84 -34.62
N SER A 758 23.15 -10.33 -33.98
CA SER A 758 23.00 -9.22 -33.02
C SER A 758 22.60 -7.93 -33.75
N ASP A 759 22.18 -6.90 -33.01
CA ASP A 759 21.81 -5.61 -33.60
C ASP A 759 22.99 -4.98 -34.36
N GLU A 760 24.21 -5.10 -33.87
CA GLU A 760 25.42 -4.61 -34.56
C GLU A 760 25.72 -5.38 -35.84
N GLU A 761 25.53 -6.70 -35.82
CA GLU A 761 25.72 -7.53 -37.01
C GLU A 761 24.61 -7.30 -38.03
N LEU A 762 23.38 -7.08 -37.55
CA LEU A 762 22.23 -6.74 -38.38
C LEU A 762 22.42 -5.38 -39.05
N ALA A 763 22.94 -4.37 -38.34
CA ALA A 763 23.31 -3.09 -38.95
C ALA A 763 24.35 -3.26 -40.08
N ILE A 764 25.35 -4.12 -39.88
CA ILE A 764 26.34 -4.45 -40.92
C ILE A 764 25.67 -5.18 -42.10
N ALA A 765 24.74 -6.08 -41.82
CA ALA A 765 23.99 -6.79 -42.85
C ALA A 765 23.11 -5.83 -43.67
N TYR A 766 22.41 -4.88 -43.05
CA TYR A 766 21.65 -3.86 -43.77
C TYR A 766 22.56 -3.04 -44.68
N SER A 767 23.65 -2.46 -44.15
CA SER A 767 24.57 -1.63 -44.95
C SER A 767 25.24 -2.40 -46.09
N GLY A 768 25.42 -3.72 -45.96
CA GLY A 768 26.02 -4.57 -46.98
C GLY A 768 25.06 -5.13 -48.03
N ALA A 769 23.75 -5.08 -47.79
CA ALA A 769 22.73 -5.65 -48.66
C ALA A 769 22.50 -4.80 -49.93
N LEU A 770 21.98 -5.42 -50.98
CA LEU A 770 21.45 -4.72 -52.15
C LEU A 770 20.17 -3.96 -51.79
N ALA A 771 19.29 -4.64 -51.05
CA ALA A 771 18.08 -4.10 -50.46
C ALA A 771 17.62 -5.02 -49.32
N LEU A 772 16.91 -4.44 -48.37
CA LEU A 772 15.95 -5.18 -47.55
C LEU A 772 14.72 -5.46 -48.42
N VAL A 773 14.31 -6.73 -48.48
CA VAL A 773 13.04 -7.13 -49.10
C VAL A 773 12.10 -7.57 -47.99
N TYR A 774 11.06 -6.77 -47.77
CA TYR A 774 10.12 -6.96 -46.66
C TYR A 774 8.68 -6.92 -47.18
N PRO A 775 8.23 -7.96 -47.90
CA PRO A 775 6.96 -7.96 -48.63
C PRO A 775 5.75 -8.26 -47.73
N SER A 776 5.78 -7.80 -46.47
CA SER A 776 4.74 -8.07 -45.48
C SER A 776 3.38 -7.55 -45.95
N LYS A 777 2.35 -8.39 -45.81
CA LYS A 777 0.94 -8.05 -46.05
C LYS A 777 0.39 -7.11 -44.98
N TYR A 778 0.93 -7.20 -43.77
CA TYR A 778 0.50 -6.40 -42.64
C TYR A 778 1.64 -6.27 -41.61
N GLU A 779 1.78 -5.11 -40.99
CA GLU A 779 2.61 -4.86 -39.83
C GLU A 779 1.95 -3.80 -38.94
N GLY A 780 2.19 -3.86 -37.63
CA GLY A 780 1.79 -2.77 -36.73
C GLY A 780 2.72 -1.55 -36.78
N PHE A 781 3.99 -1.74 -37.17
CA PHE A 781 4.92 -0.63 -37.42
C PHE A 781 5.84 -0.92 -38.62
N GLY A 782 6.73 -1.90 -38.48
CA GLY A 782 7.74 -2.23 -39.49
C GLY A 782 9.17 -1.83 -39.10
N MET A 783 9.63 -2.19 -37.90
CA MET A 783 10.98 -1.84 -37.41
C MET A 783 12.12 -2.19 -38.39
N PRO A 784 12.12 -3.35 -39.08
CA PRO A 784 13.18 -3.65 -40.05
C PRO A 784 13.33 -2.61 -41.16
N ILE A 785 12.23 -1.96 -41.56
CA ILE A 785 12.23 -0.92 -42.60
C ILE A 785 13.01 0.31 -42.13
N VAL A 786 12.70 0.83 -40.94
CA VAL A 786 13.39 2.03 -40.40
C VAL A 786 14.86 1.74 -40.10
N GLU A 787 15.17 0.54 -39.60
CA GLU A 787 16.56 0.11 -39.36
C GLU A 787 17.36 0.02 -40.66
N ALA A 788 16.79 -0.59 -41.71
CA ALA A 788 17.42 -0.70 -43.02
C ALA A 788 17.72 0.69 -43.61
N MET A 789 16.73 1.59 -43.60
CA MET A 789 16.91 2.95 -44.09
C MET A 789 17.99 3.71 -43.31
N ALA A 790 18.07 3.52 -41.99
CA ALA A 790 19.08 4.16 -41.14
C ALA A 790 20.50 3.69 -41.49
N CYS A 791 20.65 2.42 -41.86
CA CYS A 791 21.91 1.85 -42.34
C CYS A 791 22.26 2.18 -43.80
N GLY A 792 21.46 3.00 -44.49
CA GLY A 792 21.63 3.30 -45.92
C GLY A 792 21.31 2.12 -46.83
N CYS A 793 20.41 1.23 -46.41
CA CYS A 793 19.93 0.10 -47.19
C CYS A 793 18.62 0.46 -47.89
N PRO A 794 18.53 0.34 -49.24
CA PRO A 794 17.27 0.47 -49.95
C PRO A 794 16.23 -0.54 -49.45
N VAL A 795 14.94 -0.18 -49.49
CA VAL A 795 13.84 -1.05 -49.08
C VAL A 795 12.93 -1.35 -50.27
N ILE A 796 12.54 -2.62 -50.41
CA ILE A 796 11.46 -3.07 -51.28
C ILE A 796 10.38 -3.70 -50.39
N THR A 797 9.15 -3.18 -50.43
CA THR A 797 8.08 -3.57 -49.51
C THR A 797 6.69 -3.38 -50.13
N CYS A 798 5.63 -3.64 -49.36
CA CYS A 798 4.24 -3.51 -49.80
C CYS A 798 3.59 -2.27 -49.18
N PRO A 799 2.66 -1.58 -49.87
CA PRO A 799 2.04 -0.35 -49.38
C PRO A 799 0.85 -0.63 -48.44
N ASN A 800 1.02 -1.56 -47.48
CA ASN A 800 -0.05 -2.05 -46.63
C ASN A 800 0.11 -1.62 -45.16
N ALA A 801 -1.00 -1.45 -44.44
CA ALA A 801 -1.03 -1.15 -43.00
C ALA A 801 -0.14 0.06 -42.64
N SER A 802 0.68 -0.04 -41.58
CA SER A 802 1.59 1.04 -41.15
C SER A 802 2.83 1.21 -42.02
N ILE A 803 3.08 0.33 -43.00
CA ILE A 803 4.32 0.35 -43.78
C ILE A 803 4.53 1.68 -44.53
N PRO A 804 3.51 2.29 -45.17
CA PRO A 804 3.63 3.61 -45.78
C PRO A 804 3.99 4.72 -44.81
N GLU A 805 3.53 4.66 -43.55
CA GLU A 805 3.89 5.65 -42.52
C GLU A 805 5.39 5.63 -42.22
N VAL A 806 5.98 4.43 -42.21
CA VAL A 806 7.40 4.24 -41.91
C VAL A 806 8.27 4.51 -43.13
N ALA A 807 8.02 3.84 -44.25
CA ALA A 807 8.85 3.94 -45.44
C ALA A 807 8.69 5.27 -46.21
N GLY A 808 7.50 5.88 -46.20
CA GLY A 808 7.20 7.06 -47.02
C GLY A 808 7.65 6.89 -48.48
N GLU A 809 8.21 7.93 -49.08
CA GLU A 809 8.71 7.87 -50.47
C GLU A 809 10.07 7.15 -50.63
N ALA A 810 10.60 6.52 -49.57
CA ALA A 810 11.96 5.96 -49.55
C ALA A 810 12.05 4.47 -49.90
N ALA A 811 10.95 3.85 -50.33
CA ALA A 811 10.91 2.45 -50.70
C ALA A 811 10.38 2.25 -52.13
N ILE A 812 10.72 1.10 -52.72
CA ILE A 812 9.99 0.59 -53.90
C ILE A 812 8.81 -0.21 -53.39
N TYR A 813 7.60 0.25 -53.70
CA TYR A 813 6.36 -0.44 -53.36
C TYR A 813 5.96 -1.44 -54.42
N VAL A 814 5.59 -2.64 -53.99
CA VAL A 814 5.01 -3.70 -54.83
C VAL A 814 3.75 -4.25 -54.19
N ASN A 815 2.78 -4.67 -55.00
CA ASN A 815 1.59 -5.34 -54.46
C ASN A 815 1.97 -6.69 -53.84
N ASP A 816 1.23 -7.11 -52.81
CA ASP A 816 1.59 -8.27 -51.99
C ASP A 816 1.33 -9.65 -52.63
N ASP A 817 0.84 -9.64 -53.87
CA ASP A 817 0.64 -10.80 -54.74
C ASP A 817 1.38 -10.69 -56.09
N ASP A 818 2.07 -9.57 -56.35
CA ASP A 818 2.70 -9.26 -57.63
C ASP A 818 4.14 -9.77 -57.72
N VAL A 819 4.27 -11.03 -58.15
CA VAL A 819 5.57 -11.69 -58.34
C VAL A 819 6.43 -10.96 -59.38
N ASP A 820 5.83 -10.54 -60.50
CA ASP A 820 6.56 -9.92 -61.61
C ASP A 820 7.00 -8.50 -61.24
N GLY A 821 6.14 -7.74 -60.55
CA GLY A 821 6.46 -6.43 -59.98
C GLY A 821 7.62 -6.51 -58.99
N LEU A 822 7.63 -7.51 -58.10
CA LEU A 822 8.75 -7.72 -57.20
C LEU A 822 10.03 -8.13 -57.94
N ALA A 823 9.96 -8.97 -58.98
CA ALA A 823 11.13 -9.31 -59.78
C ALA A 823 11.72 -8.07 -60.50
N ASN A 824 10.86 -7.18 -61.00
CA ASN A 824 11.26 -5.89 -61.56
C ASN A 824 11.90 -4.98 -60.51
N ALA A 825 11.34 -4.89 -59.31
CA ALA A 825 11.91 -4.13 -58.20
C ALA A 825 13.31 -4.63 -57.79
N LEU A 826 13.51 -5.96 -57.74
CA LEU A 826 14.82 -6.58 -57.50
C LEU A 826 15.85 -6.19 -58.58
N CYS A 827 15.42 -5.98 -59.83
CA CYS A 827 16.27 -5.48 -60.90
C CYS A 827 16.53 -3.98 -60.78
N ASP A 828 15.50 -3.19 -60.49
CA ASP A 828 15.55 -1.73 -60.44
C ASP A 828 16.45 -1.22 -59.31
N VAL A 829 16.39 -1.85 -58.13
CA VAL A 829 17.20 -1.45 -56.98
C VAL A 829 18.72 -1.62 -57.20
N GLN A 830 19.11 -2.41 -58.21
CA GLN A 830 20.51 -2.57 -58.60
C GLN A 830 21.02 -1.41 -59.47
N LYS A 831 20.12 -0.64 -60.10
CA LYS A 831 20.49 0.52 -60.93
C LYS A 831 21.08 1.61 -60.04
N PRO A 832 22.32 2.07 -60.28
CA PRO A 832 23.01 3.00 -59.37
C PRO A 832 22.21 4.28 -59.05
N GLY A 833 21.51 4.86 -60.05
CA GLY A 833 20.70 6.06 -59.86
C GLY A 833 19.50 5.82 -58.92
N VAL A 834 18.72 4.77 -59.19
CA VAL A 834 17.57 4.39 -58.34
C VAL A 834 18.04 4.10 -56.91
N ARG A 835 19.13 3.33 -56.77
CA ARG A 835 19.71 2.99 -55.48
C ARG A 835 20.13 4.22 -54.69
N GLN A 836 20.87 5.14 -55.30
CA GLN A 836 21.33 6.36 -54.62
C GLN A 836 20.15 7.24 -54.20
N THR A 837 19.11 7.35 -55.02
CA THR A 837 17.88 8.07 -54.67
C THR A 837 17.19 7.46 -53.46
N LEU A 838 17.01 6.13 -53.42
CA LEU A 838 16.39 5.44 -52.28
C LEU A 838 17.21 5.57 -51.00
N ILE A 839 18.54 5.48 -51.09
CA ILE A 839 19.43 5.68 -49.92
C ILE A 839 19.29 7.10 -49.38
N ALA A 840 19.32 8.11 -50.25
CA ALA A 840 19.17 9.50 -49.84
C ALA A 840 17.79 9.77 -49.21
N ALA A 841 16.72 9.24 -49.81
CA ALA A 841 15.37 9.34 -49.29
C ALA A 841 15.22 8.63 -47.94
N GLY A 842 15.79 7.42 -47.80
CA GLY A 842 15.75 6.64 -46.55
C GLY A 842 16.45 7.35 -45.41
N LEU A 843 17.67 7.84 -45.64
CA LEU A 843 18.42 8.62 -44.64
C LEU A 843 17.73 9.93 -44.25
N ALA A 844 16.92 10.52 -45.14
CA ALA A 844 16.08 11.66 -44.82
C ALA A 844 14.84 11.26 -44.00
N GLN A 845 14.19 10.15 -44.37
CA GLN A 845 12.97 9.64 -43.73
C GLN A 845 13.22 9.18 -42.28
N VAL A 846 14.34 8.50 -42.00
CA VAL A 846 14.64 8.00 -40.64
C VAL A 846 14.80 9.08 -39.58
N LYS A 847 15.03 10.33 -39.97
CA LYS A 847 15.14 11.46 -39.04
C LYS A 847 13.84 11.76 -38.29
N LYS A 848 12.71 11.22 -38.76
CA LYS A 848 11.39 11.34 -38.13
C LYS A 848 11.14 10.30 -37.03
N PHE A 849 12.10 9.41 -36.76
CA PHE A 849 11.93 8.31 -35.81
C PHE A 849 13.05 8.36 -34.78
N SER A 850 12.66 8.63 -33.54
CA SER A 850 13.56 8.80 -32.40
C SER A 850 13.01 8.06 -31.17
N TRP A 851 13.87 7.32 -30.47
CA TRP A 851 13.48 6.70 -29.22
C TRP A 851 13.20 7.73 -28.12
N SER A 852 13.95 8.84 -28.10
CA SER A 852 13.72 9.90 -27.12
C SER A 852 12.36 10.58 -27.33
N GLU A 853 11.96 10.80 -28.58
CA GLU A 853 10.63 11.36 -28.92
C GLU A 853 9.51 10.41 -28.51
N MET A 854 9.65 9.11 -28.81
CA MET A 854 8.72 8.09 -28.34
C MET A 854 8.64 8.06 -26.81
N ALA A 855 9.78 8.08 -26.12
CA ALA A 855 9.85 8.01 -24.67
C ALA A 855 9.19 9.23 -24.01
N GLU A 856 9.36 10.43 -24.59
CA GLU A 856 8.67 11.65 -24.16
C GLU A 856 7.15 11.50 -24.31
N ILE A 857 6.66 11.11 -25.50
CA ILE A 857 5.23 10.90 -25.75
C ILE A 857 4.64 9.87 -24.79
N VAL A 858 5.29 8.71 -24.62
CA VAL A 858 4.80 7.65 -23.72
C VAL A 858 4.84 8.11 -22.27
N SER A 859 5.92 8.77 -21.81
CA SER A 859 5.97 9.28 -20.43
C SER A 859 4.89 10.32 -20.16
N SER A 860 4.62 11.22 -21.11
CA SER A 860 3.54 12.22 -21.01
C SER A 860 2.18 11.53 -20.94
N ALA A 861 1.94 10.53 -21.80
CA ALA A 861 0.71 9.74 -21.78
C ALA A 861 0.49 9.02 -20.44
N LEU A 862 1.57 8.46 -19.86
CA LEU A 862 1.49 7.79 -18.56
C LEU A 862 1.22 8.79 -17.44
N VAL A 863 1.87 9.95 -17.42
CA VAL A 863 1.59 11.00 -16.42
C VAL A 863 0.16 11.51 -16.56
N ASP A 864 -0.33 11.71 -17.79
CA ASP A 864 -1.70 12.12 -18.03
C ASP A 864 -2.71 11.08 -17.55
N ALA A 865 -2.38 9.79 -17.71
CA ALA A 865 -3.22 8.70 -17.25
C ALA A 865 -3.34 8.63 -15.71
N THR A 866 -2.34 9.13 -14.96
CA THR A 866 -2.45 9.23 -13.48
C THR A 866 -3.39 10.34 -13.03
N LEU A 867 -3.84 11.22 -13.94
CA LEU A 867 -4.75 12.33 -13.66
C LEU A 867 -6.19 12.05 -14.11
N LEU A 868 -6.48 10.87 -14.66
CA LEU A 868 -7.81 10.55 -15.20
C LEU A 868 -8.91 10.55 -14.12
N ASN A 869 -8.57 10.22 -12.88
CA ASN A 869 -9.47 10.29 -11.73
C ASN A 869 -9.97 11.72 -11.41
N LEU A 870 -9.33 12.76 -11.98
CA LEU A 870 -9.77 14.13 -11.80
C LEU A 870 -10.98 14.50 -12.67
N ASN A 871 -11.39 13.64 -13.61
CA ASN A 871 -12.56 13.83 -14.47
C ASN A 871 -12.62 15.23 -15.12
N LEU A 872 -11.49 15.67 -15.68
CA LEU A 872 -11.38 16.99 -16.31
C LEU A 872 -12.35 17.13 -17.50
N LYS A 873 -12.98 18.29 -17.63
CA LYS A 873 -13.92 18.64 -18.70
C LYS A 873 -13.38 19.78 -19.58
N GLU A 874 -14.24 20.35 -20.43
CA GLU A 874 -13.91 21.49 -21.29
C GLU A 874 -13.41 22.69 -20.49
N ILE A 875 -13.99 22.96 -19.32
CA ILE A 875 -13.61 24.07 -18.43
C ILE A 875 -13.20 23.49 -17.07
N ASN A 876 -12.01 23.82 -16.59
CA ASN A 876 -11.50 23.32 -15.31
C ASN A 876 -11.11 24.50 -14.41
N PHE A 877 -11.78 24.65 -13.28
CA PHE A 877 -11.43 25.64 -12.26
C PHE A 877 -10.76 24.98 -11.07
N ILE A 878 -9.92 25.73 -10.34
CA ILE A 878 -9.30 25.23 -9.11
C ILE A 878 -9.49 26.22 -7.95
N ILE A 879 -9.67 25.69 -6.74
CA ILE A 879 -9.63 26.45 -5.49
C ILE A 879 -8.62 25.87 -4.51
N PHE A 880 -8.10 26.73 -3.63
CA PHE A 880 -7.14 26.38 -2.58
C PHE A 880 -7.64 26.78 -1.19
N PRO A 881 -8.70 26.11 -0.68
CA PRO A 881 -9.21 26.38 0.67
C PRO A 881 -8.13 26.21 1.72
N ASP A 882 -8.11 27.10 2.71
CA ASP A 882 -7.29 26.95 3.91
C ASP A 882 -7.99 26.03 4.91
N TRP A 883 -7.60 24.76 4.94
CA TRP A 883 -8.25 23.76 5.78
C TRP A 883 -7.92 23.90 7.27
N SER A 884 -7.04 24.84 7.64
CA SER A 884 -6.77 25.18 9.04
C SER A 884 -7.85 26.07 9.68
N GLN A 885 -8.75 26.63 8.85
CA GLN A 885 -9.90 27.40 9.32
C GLN A 885 -10.95 26.51 10.01
N THR A 886 -11.88 27.12 10.73
CA THR A 886 -12.97 26.38 11.37
C THR A 886 -13.91 25.76 10.34
N GLU A 887 -14.45 24.58 10.63
CA GLU A 887 -15.38 23.83 9.75
C GLU A 887 -16.54 24.69 9.23
N GLU A 888 -17.12 25.55 10.08
CA GLU A 888 -18.18 26.49 9.70
C GLU A 888 -17.73 27.49 8.61
N THR A 889 -16.50 28.00 8.70
CA THR A 889 -15.94 28.97 7.74
C THR A 889 -15.69 28.32 6.39
N ILE A 890 -15.02 27.17 6.39
CA ILE A 890 -14.72 26.41 5.16
C ILE A 890 -16.02 25.97 4.49
N SER A 891 -17.00 25.49 5.27
CA SER A 891 -18.30 25.08 4.74
C SER A 891 -18.99 26.22 4.00
N LEU A 892 -18.99 27.44 4.56
CA LEU A 892 -19.60 28.62 3.92
C LEU A 892 -18.90 29.01 2.63
N GLU A 893 -17.56 28.98 2.59
CA GLU A 893 -16.79 29.29 1.38
C GLU A 893 -17.00 28.25 0.28
N LEU A 894 -16.90 26.97 0.61
CA LEU A 894 -17.16 25.87 -0.31
C LEU A 894 -18.59 25.94 -0.85
N GLN A 895 -19.57 26.20 0.02
CA GLN A 895 -20.98 26.37 -0.37
C GLN A 895 -21.15 27.52 -1.37
N ALA A 896 -20.49 28.66 -1.13
CA ALA A 896 -20.59 29.82 -2.00
C ALA A 896 -19.99 29.55 -3.39
N VAL A 897 -18.83 28.89 -3.45
CA VAL A 897 -18.16 28.55 -4.71
C VAL A 897 -18.92 27.48 -5.48
N ILE A 898 -19.28 26.37 -4.83
CA ILE A 898 -20.01 25.27 -5.46
C ILE A 898 -21.35 25.78 -6.00
N LYS A 899 -22.07 26.63 -5.25
CA LYS A 899 -23.30 27.28 -5.72
C LYS A 899 -23.06 28.13 -6.97
N ALA A 900 -22.03 28.97 -6.97
CA ALA A 900 -21.72 29.84 -8.11
C ALA A 900 -21.39 29.03 -9.38
N VAL A 901 -20.63 27.95 -9.23
CA VAL A 901 -20.24 27.09 -10.36
C VAL A 901 -21.42 26.23 -10.83
N ALA A 902 -22.18 25.62 -9.92
CA ALA A 902 -23.35 24.79 -10.25
C ALA A 902 -24.46 25.58 -10.95
N THR A 903 -24.60 26.88 -10.64
CA THR A 903 -25.59 27.78 -11.28
C THR A 903 -25.06 28.49 -12.53
N HIS A 904 -23.83 28.20 -12.95
CA HIS A 904 -23.25 28.73 -14.19
C HIS A 904 -23.93 28.11 -15.42
N ILE A 905 -24.03 28.86 -16.53
CA ILE A 905 -24.71 28.39 -17.75
C ILE A 905 -24.05 27.17 -18.39
N ASP A 906 -22.74 27.02 -18.19
CA ASP A 906 -21.92 25.92 -18.68
C ASP A 906 -21.57 24.90 -17.58
N SER A 907 -22.33 24.81 -16.48
CA SER A 907 -22.01 23.93 -15.34
C SER A 907 -21.75 22.47 -15.73
N GLU A 908 -22.48 21.93 -16.70
CA GLU A 908 -22.30 20.58 -17.25
C GLU A 908 -20.90 20.34 -17.86
N LYS A 909 -20.22 21.40 -18.29
CA LYS A 909 -18.90 21.39 -18.91
C LYS A 909 -17.77 21.74 -17.96
N ILE A 910 -18.10 22.02 -16.70
CA ILE A 910 -17.14 22.45 -15.68
C ILE A 910 -16.75 21.29 -14.77
N THR A 911 -15.45 21.17 -14.53
CA THR A 911 -14.87 20.44 -13.39
C THR A 911 -14.31 21.45 -12.40
N LEU A 912 -14.75 21.35 -11.14
CA LEU A 912 -14.20 22.13 -10.03
C LEU A 912 -13.21 21.27 -9.26
N LEU A 913 -11.93 21.65 -9.35
CA LEU A 913 -10.83 21.06 -8.61
C LEU A 913 -10.70 21.74 -7.25
N ILE A 914 -10.63 20.96 -6.18
CA ILE A 914 -10.49 21.47 -4.81
C ILE A 914 -9.20 20.94 -4.23
N ASN A 915 -8.23 21.82 -3.98
CA ASN A 915 -7.00 21.39 -3.34
C ASN A 915 -7.25 21.03 -1.87
N ASN A 916 -6.75 19.86 -1.46
CA ASN A 916 -6.88 19.33 -0.11
C ASN A 916 -5.52 18.84 0.44
N SER A 917 -4.42 19.51 0.08
CA SER A 917 -3.06 19.10 0.46
C SER A 917 -2.77 19.12 1.97
N ASP A 918 -3.61 19.80 2.76
CA ASP A 918 -3.48 20.07 4.19
C ASP A 918 -4.61 19.46 5.04
N ILE A 919 -5.43 18.58 4.45
CA ILE A 919 -6.46 17.78 5.13
C ILE A 919 -6.48 16.35 4.59
N ALA A 920 -7.00 15.39 5.36
CA ALA A 920 -7.22 14.03 4.84
C ALA A 920 -8.35 14.01 3.81
N ASP A 921 -8.23 13.18 2.77
CA ASP A 921 -9.24 13.01 1.72
C ASP A 921 -10.64 12.70 2.32
N GLU A 922 -10.70 11.80 3.31
CA GLU A 922 -11.94 11.40 4.00
C GLU A 922 -12.65 12.58 4.69
N ASP A 923 -11.89 13.46 5.34
CA ASP A 923 -12.44 14.62 6.05
C ASP A 923 -12.95 15.68 5.05
N ALA A 924 -12.21 15.90 3.95
CA ALA A 924 -12.63 16.79 2.87
C ALA A 924 -13.90 16.28 2.18
N GLU A 925 -14.00 14.98 1.89
CA GLU A 925 -15.18 14.34 1.29
C GLU A 925 -16.41 14.43 2.20
N LEU A 926 -16.23 14.22 3.51
CA LEU A 926 -17.31 14.33 4.49
C LEU A 926 -17.85 15.76 4.56
N LEU A 927 -16.97 16.76 4.52
CA LEU A 927 -17.36 18.16 4.49
C LEU A 927 -18.08 18.53 3.18
N LEU A 928 -17.56 18.08 2.03
CA LEU A 928 -18.19 18.31 0.73
C LEU A 928 -19.58 17.67 0.66
N SER A 929 -19.74 16.48 1.24
CA SER A 929 -21.04 15.80 1.35
C SER A 929 -22.04 16.60 2.20
N SER A 930 -21.56 17.20 3.30
CA SER A 930 -22.36 18.10 4.15
C SER A 930 -22.79 19.36 3.38
N VAL A 931 -21.85 20.00 2.67
CA VAL A 931 -22.12 21.18 1.83
C VAL A 931 -23.13 20.87 0.73
N ALA A 932 -22.99 19.72 0.06
CA ALA A 932 -23.91 19.25 -0.96
C ALA A 932 -25.34 19.07 -0.41
N MET A 933 -25.48 18.44 0.74
CA MET A 933 -26.78 18.24 1.40
C MET A 933 -27.42 19.57 1.81
N ASN A 934 -26.63 20.51 2.32
CA ASN A 934 -27.14 21.84 2.69
C ASN A 934 -27.63 22.62 1.46
N LEU A 935 -26.90 22.59 0.34
CA LEU A 935 -27.34 23.22 -0.92
C LEU A 935 -28.63 22.59 -1.44
N LEU A 936 -28.78 21.27 -1.35
CA LEU A 936 -30.01 20.59 -1.75
C LEU A 936 -31.19 20.97 -0.85
N MET A 937 -30.98 21.01 0.47
CA MET A 937 -32.06 21.24 1.44
C MET A 937 -32.49 22.70 1.57
N GLU A 938 -31.56 23.65 1.53
CA GLU A 938 -31.83 25.06 1.78
C GLU A 938 -32.07 25.88 0.51
N GLU A 939 -31.44 25.47 -0.60
CA GLU A 939 -31.44 26.22 -1.86
C GLU A 939 -32.12 25.48 -3.01
N ASP A 940 -32.62 24.26 -2.78
CA ASP A 940 -33.24 23.37 -3.79
C ASP A 940 -32.31 23.14 -5.00
N LEU A 941 -30.99 23.16 -4.74
CA LEU A 941 -29.95 23.00 -5.75
C LEU A 941 -29.36 21.60 -5.69
N ASP A 942 -29.71 20.77 -6.66
CA ASP A 942 -29.10 19.45 -6.82
C ASP A 942 -27.78 19.57 -7.59
N ILE A 943 -26.66 19.41 -6.88
CA ILE A 943 -25.32 19.47 -7.48
C ILE A 943 -24.90 18.13 -8.12
N SER A 944 -25.63 17.04 -7.86
CA SER A 944 -25.33 15.72 -8.42
C SER A 944 -25.67 15.61 -9.90
N GLU A 945 -26.53 16.50 -10.40
CA GLU A 945 -26.85 16.66 -11.81
C GLU A 945 -26.08 17.85 -12.42
N GLY A 946 -24.89 17.59 -12.98
CA GLY A 946 -24.22 18.51 -13.91
C GLY A 946 -22.81 18.97 -13.53
N LEU A 947 -22.53 19.23 -12.25
CA LEU A 947 -21.20 19.71 -11.81
C LEU A 947 -20.28 18.55 -11.42
N GLU A 948 -19.09 18.47 -12.01
CA GLU A 948 -18.05 17.54 -11.56
C GLU A 948 -17.17 18.22 -10.51
N ILE A 949 -16.94 17.57 -9.37
CA ILE A 949 -16.05 18.05 -8.31
C ILE A 949 -15.01 16.99 -8.02
N SER A 950 -13.74 17.38 -8.06
CA SER A 950 -12.62 16.46 -7.81
C SER A 950 -11.65 17.04 -6.79
N LEU A 951 -11.26 16.25 -5.80
CA LEU A 951 -10.20 16.62 -4.87
C LEU A 951 -8.84 16.50 -5.56
N VAL A 952 -7.96 17.47 -5.30
CA VAL A 952 -6.60 17.54 -5.85
C VAL A 952 -5.60 17.70 -4.72
N GLY A 953 -5.28 16.59 -4.07
CA GLY A 953 -4.28 16.47 -3.02
C GLY A 953 -3.06 15.71 -3.54
N ASN A 954 -1.89 15.98 -2.96
CA ASN A 954 -0.71 15.11 -3.08
C ASN A 954 -0.11 14.88 -4.48
N LEU A 955 -0.42 15.71 -5.49
CA LEU A 955 0.20 15.61 -6.82
C LEU A 955 1.71 15.95 -6.80
N SER A 956 2.51 15.20 -7.56
CA SER A 956 3.92 15.55 -7.83
C SER A 956 4.07 16.82 -8.68
N GLU A 957 5.27 17.39 -8.70
CA GLU A 957 5.60 18.49 -9.64
C GLU A 957 5.38 18.11 -11.11
N THR A 958 5.59 16.84 -11.47
CA THR A 958 5.37 16.33 -12.82
C THR A 958 3.88 16.28 -13.15
N GLN A 959 3.05 15.79 -12.22
CA GLN A 959 1.59 15.81 -12.35
C GLN A 959 1.04 17.24 -12.39
N TRP A 960 1.52 18.15 -11.53
CA TRP A 960 1.16 19.57 -11.58
C TRP A 960 1.54 20.21 -12.92
N SER A 961 2.72 19.92 -13.46
CA SER A 961 3.15 20.45 -14.75
C SER A 961 2.26 19.97 -15.91
N ALA A 962 1.70 18.76 -15.81
CA ALA A 962 0.73 18.23 -16.77
C ALA A 962 -0.68 18.78 -16.56
N LEU A 963 -1.08 19.03 -15.31
CA LEU A 963 -2.40 19.54 -14.95
C LEU A 963 -2.56 21.04 -15.21
N LEU A 964 -1.57 21.87 -14.86
CA LEU A 964 -1.66 23.34 -14.92
C LEU A 964 -2.13 23.88 -16.29
N PRO A 965 -1.63 23.40 -17.45
CA PRO A 965 -2.10 23.87 -18.75
C PRO A 965 -3.57 23.55 -19.05
N ARG A 966 -4.20 22.65 -18.29
CA ARG A 966 -5.60 22.25 -18.42
C ARG A 966 -6.53 23.03 -17.49
N ILE A 967 -5.96 23.74 -16.51
CA ILE A 967 -6.70 24.60 -15.58
C ILE A 967 -6.93 25.96 -16.25
N HIS A 968 -8.20 26.36 -16.35
CA HIS A 968 -8.62 27.61 -16.97
C HIS A 968 -8.37 28.80 -16.05
N ALA A 969 -8.77 28.68 -14.78
CA ALA A 969 -8.54 29.72 -13.78
C ALA A 969 -8.60 29.18 -12.34
N ARG A 970 -7.96 29.90 -11.43
CA ARG A 970 -8.15 29.77 -9.99
C ARG A 970 -9.30 30.66 -9.52
N ILE A 971 -10.24 30.13 -8.74
CA ILE A 971 -11.27 30.96 -8.10
C ILE A 971 -10.73 31.40 -6.73
N ILE A 972 -10.71 32.71 -6.48
CA ILE A 972 -10.19 33.26 -5.22
C ILE A 972 -11.20 33.03 -4.11
N LEU A 973 -10.71 32.48 -2.98
CA LEU A 973 -11.44 32.38 -1.73
C LEU A 973 -11.05 33.52 -0.77
N GLU A 974 -11.88 33.79 0.24
CA GLU A 974 -11.52 34.76 1.28
C GLU A 974 -10.34 34.23 2.12
N HIS A 975 -10.30 32.92 2.39
CA HIS A 975 -9.19 32.25 3.07
C HIS A 975 -8.53 31.19 2.16
N GLU A 976 -7.42 31.56 1.54
CA GLU A 976 -6.66 30.65 0.68
C GLU A 976 -5.38 30.12 1.33
N ASN A 977 -5.10 28.83 1.12
CA ASN A 977 -3.83 28.23 1.47
C ASN A 977 -2.71 28.70 0.52
N GLN A 978 -2.00 29.75 0.94
CA GLN A 978 -0.91 30.35 0.15
C GLN A 978 0.26 29.38 -0.08
N ASP A 979 0.55 28.52 0.89
CA ASP A 979 1.65 27.55 0.77
C ASP A 979 1.33 26.51 -0.30
N ALA A 980 0.08 26.02 -0.34
CA ALA A 980 -0.39 25.09 -1.37
C ALA A 980 -0.38 25.72 -2.77
N ILE A 981 -0.78 26.99 -2.91
CA ILE A 981 -0.73 27.73 -4.18
C ILE A 981 0.70 27.81 -4.71
N ILE A 982 1.65 28.20 -3.85
CA ILE A 982 3.07 28.32 -4.22
C ILE A 982 3.65 26.95 -4.58
N GLN A 983 3.32 25.92 -3.80
CA GLN A 983 3.80 24.56 -4.04
C GLN A 983 3.28 24.00 -5.38
N ALA A 984 2.02 24.26 -5.71
CA ALA A 984 1.41 23.88 -6.98
C ALA A 984 1.85 24.77 -8.16
N LYS A 985 2.60 25.87 -7.92
CA LYS A 985 2.90 26.93 -8.90
C LYS A 985 1.64 27.54 -9.55
N ALA A 986 0.54 27.50 -8.80
CA ALA A 986 -0.76 27.98 -9.22
C ALA A 986 -0.92 29.50 -9.09
N ASP A 987 0.07 30.19 -8.53
CA ASP A 987 0.18 31.66 -8.49
C ASP A 987 0.25 32.28 -9.89
N THR A 988 0.67 31.50 -10.89
CA THR A 988 0.78 31.91 -12.29
C THR A 988 -0.53 31.80 -13.08
N LEU A 989 -1.56 31.15 -12.52
CA LEU A 989 -2.84 30.99 -13.18
C LEU A 989 -3.62 32.30 -13.25
N THR A 990 -4.44 32.44 -14.29
CA THR A 990 -5.50 33.46 -14.32
C THR A 990 -6.42 33.22 -13.13
N TYR A 991 -6.92 34.29 -12.51
CA TYR A 991 -7.82 34.19 -11.37
C TYR A 991 -9.16 34.88 -11.61
N TYR A 992 -10.20 34.37 -10.96
CA TYR A 992 -11.53 34.95 -10.92
C TYR A 992 -11.98 35.20 -9.48
N GLU A 993 -12.57 36.37 -9.26
CA GLU A 993 -13.33 36.65 -8.05
C GLU A 993 -14.65 35.88 -8.12
N LEU A 994 -15.13 35.36 -6.99
CA LEU A 994 -16.37 34.56 -6.95
C LEU A 994 -17.58 35.30 -7.59
N GLU A 995 -17.66 36.61 -7.40
CA GLU A 995 -18.72 37.47 -7.94
C GLU A 995 -18.74 37.53 -9.47
N SER A 996 -17.62 37.23 -10.12
CA SER A 996 -17.48 37.26 -11.58
C SER A 996 -18.08 36.03 -12.28
N LEU A 997 -18.41 34.97 -11.53
CA LEU A 997 -19.03 33.74 -12.02
C LEU A 997 -20.57 33.81 -12.06
N ASN A 998 -21.18 34.91 -11.60
CA ASN A 998 -22.63 35.04 -11.52
C ASN A 998 -23.30 35.23 -12.90
N PRO A 999 -24.38 34.49 -13.21
CA PRO A 999 -25.01 34.43 -14.54
C PRO A 999 -25.65 35.75 -15.01
N VAL A 1000 -25.84 36.73 -14.12
CA VAL A 1000 -26.58 37.97 -14.43
C VAL A 1000 -25.73 39.02 -15.17
N LYS A 1001 -24.41 38.84 -15.32
CA LYS A 1001 -23.53 39.94 -15.77
C LYS A 1001 -22.77 39.80 -17.09
N ASN A 1002 -22.55 38.63 -17.72
CA ASN A 1002 -21.76 38.62 -18.95
C ASN A 1002 -22.07 37.47 -19.93
N GLU A 1003 -22.56 37.81 -21.13
CA GLU A 1003 -22.75 36.88 -22.27
C GLU A 1003 -21.45 36.64 -23.09
N GLN A 1004 -20.25 36.94 -22.58
CA GLN A 1004 -19.00 36.97 -23.38
C GLN A 1004 -17.75 36.40 -22.69
N PHE A 1005 -17.83 35.28 -21.95
CA PHE A 1005 -16.66 34.81 -21.17
C PHE A 1005 -15.84 33.65 -21.75
N PHE A 1006 -16.33 32.83 -22.70
CA PHE A 1006 -15.65 31.56 -23.05
C PHE A 1006 -15.17 31.38 -24.50
N PHE A 1007 -15.07 32.45 -25.31
CA PHE A 1007 -14.41 32.35 -26.63
C PHE A 1007 -13.48 33.55 -26.88
N ALA A 1008 -12.24 33.44 -26.41
CA ALA A 1008 -11.10 34.24 -26.87
C ALA A 1008 -9.84 33.38 -26.92
#